data_AF-A0A518LJC8-F1
#
_entry.id   AF-A0A518LJC8-F1
#
_cell.length_a   1.000
_cell.length_b   1.000
_cell.length_c   1.000
_cell.angle_alpha   90.00
_cell.angle_beta   90.00
_cell.angle_gamma   90.00
#
_symmetry.space_group_name_H-M   'P 1'
#
loop_
_entity.id
_entity.type
_entity.pdbx_description
1 polymer ?
#
loop_
_entity_poly.entity_id
_entity_poly.type
_entity_poly.pdbx_seq_one_letter_code
_entity_poly.pdbx_strand_id
1 'polypeptide(L)'
;MRSAIRTGIVLLTFTFAVIMLARMPIAPGESEARPGILDGRYPSTRVSLDWYEKHWNPSQRVGGAVAACFAEGTPLEIIQRVQEQLEFPDEFRYNTTGRWPGSQGDPIVLTWSFAPDGVTIPNGVGEGSGTNELFSKMDSIFALQGGRATWISRFQQSFDRWAALTGTSYVRLTAAGVDWDDGAAWGSAGNGTTRGDVRIGMKFIDGNSNTLAYNNFPSGGGDMVMDRDEDWNSSFSSNLFLRDVIMHEHGHGLGIAHVCPLLGGTNGRLMEPIINTFIDGPRHDDLRAGQRHYGDNDEPNNTSGTATNLGTAIAGLAINRGAVPAPAIPNSGILSIDADGEQDYYRFTTTFAAKIATLTVTPQGFSYDSSTQAGNGDCNSGNIINSLTMQNLNVQIIGSDGTTVLATGASQPAGTAETLSEVQLTGSPGNFFIRVYEGSSSSQSQLYTLTFTVVSSTADVTTPTPNPLTWASDPAPLSATEITMTATTATDVASPPVEYQFDFTTGSGTGGTDSAWQTSTVYIDDGLQPNNFYNYRARARDQAVPNNLTGYTSTINSPTHIETPASISFGTVTGTSIEVFADGTFTNIGFISTGFFFEMTPAAGSGANTWVGTPTTTVTGLTPGVTYTFRAKARNWTSLETPFCDPNGATTPGGTCSLEGDVNNDTVLNASDIAGFVRCKLGTQIPADQCPCSDMGNGDLQLDIDEFVAALLAIP
;
A
#
# COMPACT_ATOMS: atom_id res chain seq x y z
N MET A 1 -52.68 -71.00 -9.36
CA MET A 1 -52.74 -72.47 -9.20
C MET A 1 -52.44 -72.80 -7.75
N ARG A 2 -53.32 -73.59 -7.09
CA ARG A 2 -53.12 -74.64 -6.04
C ARG A 2 -51.84 -74.52 -5.17
N SER A 3 -51.82 -74.70 -3.85
CA SER A 3 -52.61 -75.48 -2.88
C SER A 3 -51.89 -75.27 -1.53
N ALA A 4 -52.51 -74.76 -0.47
CA ALA A 4 -53.16 -75.50 0.63
C ALA A 4 -52.24 -76.30 1.58
N ILE A 5 -52.70 -76.36 2.85
CA ILE A 5 -52.40 -77.32 3.95
C ILE A 5 -51.44 -76.76 5.03
N ARG A 6 -51.63 -76.88 6.35
CA ARG A 6 -52.76 -77.14 7.28
C ARG A 6 -52.15 -77.25 8.70
N THR A 7 -52.85 -76.70 9.71
CA THR A 7 -53.06 -77.23 11.10
C THR A 7 -51.93 -77.55 12.10
N GLY A 8 -52.16 -77.11 13.36
CA GLY A 8 -51.70 -77.73 14.62
C GLY A 8 -51.33 -76.70 15.71
N ILE A 9 -52.26 -76.12 16.49
CA ILE A 9 -52.80 -76.56 17.82
C ILE A 9 -51.66 -76.91 18.81
N VAL A 10 -51.46 -76.20 19.94
CA VAL A 10 -51.96 -76.50 21.32
C VAL A 10 -51.24 -75.50 22.26
N LEU A 11 -51.95 -74.58 22.94
CA LEU A 11 -52.30 -74.61 24.40
C LEU A 11 -51.11 -74.13 25.28
N LEU A 12 -51.22 -73.19 26.24
CA LEU A 12 -52.17 -73.08 27.34
C LEU A 12 -52.02 -71.71 28.06
N THR A 13 -53.15 -71.17 28.55
CA THR A 13 -53.36 -70.31 29.75
C THR A 13 -52.59 -68.99 29.87
N PHE A 14 -53.18 -67.81 29.65
CA PHE A 14 -54.33 -67.15 30.31
C PHE A 14 -54.31 -67.10 31.84
N THR A 15 -54.09 -65.90 32.37
CA THR A 15 -54.99 -65.34 33.39
C THR A 15 -55.29 -63.88 33.02
N PHE A 16 -56.52 -63.67 32.57
CA PHE A 16 -57.20 -62.40 32.35
C PHE A 16 -57.49 -61.73 33.69
N ALA A 17 -57.59 -60.39 33.71
CA ALA A 17 -58.83 -59.68 34.01
C ALA A 17 -58.57 -58.15 34.03
N VAL A 18 -59.11 -57.34 33.08
CA VAL A 18 -60.46 -56.66 33.13
C VAL A 18 -60.25 -55.20 33.63
N ILE A 19 -60.69 -54.11 33.00
CA ILE A 19 -61.89 -53.86 32.19
C ILE A 19 -61.80 -52.53 31.40
N MET A 20 -62.47 -52.55 30.24
CA MET A 20 -63.11 -51.48 29.44
C MET A 20 -62.35 -50.29 28.84
N LEU A 21 -62.20 -50.39 27.52
CA LEU A 21 -62.34 -49.30 26.55
C LEU A 21 -63.76 -48.74 26.49
N ALA A 22 -63.91 -47.44 26.21
CA ALA A 22 -64.64 -46.96 25.01
C ALA A 22 -64.43 -45.46 24.68
N ARG A 23 -63.72 -45.23 23.55
CA ARG A 23 -64.02 -44.31 22.41
C ARG A 23 -63.87 -42.78 22.65
N MET A 24 -63.28 -41.95 21.78
CA MET A 24 -62.89 -42.04 20.34
C MET A 24 -62.06 -40.77 19.94
N PRO A 25 -61.60 -40.56 18.67
CA PRO A 25 -60.19 -40.36 18.29
C PRO A 25 -59.85 -38.98 17.68
N ILE A 26 -58.56 -38.71 17.41
CA ILE A 26 -58.06 -38.02 16.19
C ILE A 26 -56.63 -38.53 15.90
N ALA A 27 -56.31 -38.67 14.61
CA ALA A 27 -55.17 -39.37 14.02
C ALA A 27 -53.87 -38.55 13.96
N PRO A 28 -52.70 -39.19 13.67
CA PRO A 28 -51.37 -38.68 13.93
C PRO A 28 -50.73 -37.97 12.72
N GLY A 29 -49.80 -37.07 13.02
CA GLY A 29 -48.89 -36.44 12.08
C GLY A 29 -47.63 -35.99 12.81
N GLU A 30 -46.83 -36.94 13.29
CA GLU A 30 -45.47 -36.69 13.74
C GLU A 30 -44.50 -37.21 12.68
N SER A 31 -43.70 -36.30 12.12
CA SER A 31 -42.45 -36.64 11.47
C SER A 31 -41.41 -36.88 12.55
N GLU A 32 -41.04 -38.16 12.69
CA GLU A 32 -39.89 -38.74 13.38
C GLU A 32 -38.83 -37.75 13.91
N ALA A 33 -38.98 -37.33 15.17
CA ALA A 33 -37.83 -37.03 16.02
C ALA A 33 -37.15 -38.37 16.34
N ARG A 34 -35.94 -38.56 15.80
CA ARG A 34 -35.14 -39.76 16.07
C ARG A 34 -34.77 -39.80 17.57
N PRO A 35 -35.12 -40.87 18.30
CA PRO A 35 -34.72 -41.02 19.70
C PRO A 35 -33.29 -41.56 19.75
N GLY A 36 -32.37 -40.75 20.25
CA GLY A 36 -31.02 -41.16 20.62
C GLY A 36 -30.82 -40.97 22.12
N ILE A 37 -30.70 -42.09 22.83
CA ILE A 37 -30.29 -42.23 24.24
C ILE A 37 -31.42 -42.00 25.26
N LEU A 38 -32.34 -42.96 25.36
CA LEU A 38 -33.05 -43.29 26.61
C LEU A 38 -33.25 -44.82 26.68
N ASP A 39 -32.19 -45.58 26.94
CA ASP A 39 -32.32 -46.93 27.55
C ASP A 39 -32.03 -46.79 29.05
N GLY A 40 -33.10 -46.56 29.83
CA GLY A 40 -33.45 -47.19 31.11
C GLY A 40 -32.41 -47.72 32.11
N ARG A 41 -31.14 -47.34 32.03
CA ARG A 41 -30.07 -47.74 32.95
C ARG A 41 -29.25 -46.50 33.33
N TYR A 42 -29.87 -45.61 34.10
CA TYR A 42 -29.13 -44.55 34.78
C TYR A 42 -28.25 -45.18 35.87
N PRO A 43 -26.92 -44.96 35.86
CA PRO A 43 -26.07 -45.41 36.96
C PRO A 43 -26.49 -44.74 38.27
N SER A 44 -26.31 -45.44 39.39
CA SER A 44 -26.80 -45.12 40.73
C SER A 44 -26.14 -43.91 41.41
N THR A 45 -25.56 -42.97 40.65
CA THR A 45 -24.79 -41.83 41.16
C THR A 45 -25.45 -40.48 40.90
N ARG A 46 -26.49 -40.40 40.05
CA ARG A 46 -27.18 -39.14 39.72
C ARG A 46 -28.36 -38.87 40.64
N VAL A 47 -28.59 -37.61 40.98
CA VAL A 47 -29.81 -37.16 41.65
C VAL A 47 -30.94 -36.91 40.64
N SER A 48 -32.19 -37.21 41.04
CA SER A 48 -33.38 -37.09 40.18
C SER A 48 -33.96 -35.67 40.13
N LEU A 49 -34.85 -35.38 39.19
CA LEU A 49 -35.56 -34.09 39.13
C LEU A 49 -36.27 -33.75 40.46
N ASP A 50 -36.93 -34.72 41.09
CA ASP A 50 -37.57 -34.58 42.42
C ASP A 50 -36.60 -34.06 43.50
N TRP A 51 -35.31 -34.42 43.40
CA TRP A 51 -34.30 -33.91 44.32
C TRP A 51 -34.11 -32.40 44.13
N TYR A 52 -34.01 -31.91 42.89
CA TYR A 52 -33.93 -30.47 42.60
C TYR A 52 -35.19 -29.74 43.06
N GLU A 53 -36.38 -30.27 42.78
CA GLU A 53 -37.63 -29.62 43.21
C GLU A 53 -37.70 -29.40 44.73
N LYS A 54 -37.01 -30.25 45.50
CA LYS A 54 -36.99 -30.19 46.97
C LYS A 54 -35.86 -29.34 47.54
N HIS A 55 -34.69 -29.34 46.92
CA HIS A 55 -33.48 -28.73 47.49
C HIS A 55 -33.07 -27.43 46.81
N TRP A 56 -33.57 -27.17 45.60
CA TRP A 56 -33.24 -25.98 44.83
C TRP A 56 -34.10 -24.79 45.25
N ASN A 57 -33.47 -23.65 45.57
CA ASN A 57 -34.17 -22.43 46.00
C ASN A 57 -33.77 -21.20 45.16
N PRO A 58 -34.44 -20.97 44.03
CA PRO A 58 -34.12 -19.87 43.12
C PRO A 58 -34.36 -18.48 43.69
N SER A 59 -35.36 -18.35 44.58
CA SER A 59 -35.71 -17.08 45.23
C SER A 59 -34.60 -16.54 46.14
N GLN A 60 -33.59 -17.37 46.43
CA GLN A 60 -32.45 -17.05 47.28
C GLN A 60 -31.14 -16.92 46.51
N ARG A 61 -31.17 -16.92 45.17
CA ARG A 61 -29.99 -16.72 44.34
C ARG A 61 -29.36 -15.35 44.60
N VAL A 62 -28.03 -15.32 44.71
CA VAL A 62 -27.23 -14.11 44.93
C VAL A 62 -26.11 -14.07 43.92
N GLY A 63 -26.05 -13.02 43.10
CA GLY A 63 -25.00 -12.84 42.10
C GLY A 63 -25.53 -12.24 40.81
N GLY A 64 -24.61 -11.94 39.88
CA GLY A 64 -24.96 -11.52 38.52
C GLY A 64 -25.40 -12.70 37.66
N ALA A 65 -25.54 -12.48 36.34
CA ALA A 65 -25.82 -13.55 35.38
C ALA A 65 -24.71 -14.64 35.44
N VAL A 66 -25.12 -15.90 35.41
CA VAL A 66 -24.22 -17.07 35.48
C VAL A 66 -24.66 -18.11 34.46
N ALA A 67 -23.74 -18.98 34.04
CA ALA A 67 -24.02 -20.16 33.24
C ALA A 67 -23.30 -21.37 33.86
N ALA A 68 -23.79 -22.58 33.56
CA ALA A 68 -23.38 -23.81 34.23
C ALA A 68 -23.08 -24.93 33.23
N CYS A 69 -21.95 -25.63 33.41
CA CYS A 69 -21.60 -26.80 32.63
C CYS A 69 -22.25 -28.07 33.19
N PHE A 70 -22.79 -28.90 32.28
CA PHE A 70 -23.45 -30.14 32.65
C PHE A 70 -22.64 -31.39 32.26
N ALA A 71 -22.76 -32.46 33.04
CA ALA A 71 -22.12 -33.73 32.79
C ALA A 71 -22.71 -34.45 31.57
N GLU A 72 -21.90 -35.28 30.89
CA GLU A 72 -22.38 -36.12 29.80
C GLU A 72 -23.57 -37.00 30.24
N GLY A 73 -24.65 -36.95 29.47
CA GLY A 73 -25.87 -37.70 29.71
C GLY A 73 -26.80 -37.12 30.77
N THR A 74 -26.56 -35.89 31.27
CA THR A 74 -27.53 -35.18 32.13
C THR A 74 -28.88 -35.06 31.42
N PRO A 75 -30.00 -35.50 32.03
CA PRO A 75 -31.33 -35.35 31.44
C PRO A 75 -31.69 -33.89 31.14
N LEU A 76 -32.33 -33.65 29.99
CA LEU A 76 -32.76 -32.31 29.58
C LEU A 76 -33.67 -31.62 30.60
N GLU A 77 -34.51 -32.38 31.31
CA GLU A 77 -35.38 -31.84 32.37
C GLU A 77 -34.61 -31.27 33.57
N ILE A 78 -33.40 -31.79 33.86
CA ILE A 78 -32.52 -31.26 34.90
C ILE A 78 -31.80 -30.00 34.37
N ILE A 79 -31.30 -30.04 33.14
CA ILE A 79 -30.70 -28.87 32.48
C ILE A 79 -31.71 -27.72 32.44
N GLN A 80 -32.93 -28.00 32.02
CA GLN A 80 -34.04 -27.05 32.02
C GLN A 80 -34.28 -26.47 33.42
N ARG A 81 -34.35 -27.34 34.45
CA ARG A 81 -34.61 -26.89 35.82
C ARG A 81 -33.54 -25.91 36.32
N VAL A 82 -32.28 -26.18 36.02
CA VAL A 82 -31.17 -25.28 36.36
C VAL A 82 -31.25 -24.00 35.51
N GLN A 83 -31.45 -24.15 34.20
CA GLN A 83 -31.53 -23.04 33.23
C GLN A 83 -32.64 -22.05 33.53
N GLU A 84 -33.82 -22.51 33.98
CA GLU A 84 -34.95 -21.66 34.39
C GLU A 84 -34.57 -20.68 35.51
N GLN A 85 -33.49 -20.95 36.26
CA GLN A 85 -33.01 -20.11 37.36
C GLN A 85 -31.91 -19.15 36.94
N LEU A 86 -31.40 -19.33 35.72
CA LEU A 86 -30.36 -18.53 35.12
C LEU A 86 -31.03 -17.43 34.29
N GLU A 87 -30.62 -16.19 34.54
CA GLU A 87 -31.06 -15.06 33.72
C GLU A 87 -30.21 -15.07 32.45
N PHE A 88 -30.69 -15.75 31.41
CA PHE A 88 -30.04 -15.73 30.11
C PHE A 88 -30.40 -14.44 29.35
N PRO A 89 -29.41 -13.67 28.89
CA PRO A 89 -29.66 -12.57 27.97
C PRO A 89 -30.23 -13.10 26.64
N ASP A 90 -31.00 -12.25 25.94
CA ASP A 90 -31.28 -12.46 24.52
C ASP A 90 -29.97 -12.22 23.74
N GLU A 91 -29.40 -13.24 23.11
CA GLU A 91 -28.04 -13.17 22.54
C GLU A 91 -27.97 -13.37 21.02
N PHE A 92 -26.90 -12.81 20.42
CA PHE A 92 -26.59 -12.82 18.99
C PHE A 92 -25.41 -13.78 18.67
N ARG A 93 -25.04 -13.92 17.39
CA ARG A 93 -24.05 -14.89 16.84
C ARG A 93 -22.71 -14.95 17.62
N TYR A 94 -22.18 -16.18 17.81
CA TYR A 94 -21.11 -16.57 18.77
C TYR A 94 -21.53 -16.55 20.24
N ASN A 95 -22.79 -16.20 20.53
CA ASN A 95 -23.42 -16.23 21.85
C ASN A 95 -22.58 -15.49 22.88
N THR A 96 -22.27 -14.22 22.58
CA THR A 96 -21.46 -13.35 23.43
C THR A 96 -22.31 -12.39 24.25
N THR A 97 -21.83 -12.08 25.46
CA THR A 97 -22.46 -11.21 26.46
C THR A 97 -21.60 -9.97 26.74
N GLY A 98 -21.76 -9.36 27.91
CA GLY A 98 -20.90 -8.25 28.33
C GLY A 98 -19.47 -8.72 28.60
N ARG A 99 -18.49 -8.07 27.98
CA ARG A 99 -17.06 -8.26 28.26
C ARG A 99 -16.62 -7.51 29.53
N TRP A 100 -15.42 -7.83 30.01
CA TRP A 100 -14.69 -7.01 30.98
C TRP A 100 -14.43 -5.57 30.44
N PRO A 101 -14.02 -4.59 31.27
CA PRO A 101 -13.78 -3.22 30.80
C PRO A 101 -12.85 -3.10 29.59
N GLY A 102 -13.16 -2.16 28.68
CA GLY A 102 -12.46 -1.93 27.41
C GLY A 102 -13.41 -1.98 26.21
N SER A 103 -12.90 -1.67 25.03
CA SER A 103 -13.64 -1.75 23.78
C SER A 103 -13.66 -3.19 23.27
N GLN A 104 -14.57 -3.45 22.34
CA GLN A 104 -14.59 -4.72 21.61
C GLN A 104 -13.26 -4.88 20.84
N GLY A 105 -12.62 -6.06 20.94
CA GLY A 105 -11.31 -6.32 20.34
C GLY A 105 -10.12 -5.88 21.20
N ASP A 106 -10.33 -5.04 22.22
CA ASP A 106 -9.22 -4.61 23.08
C ASP A 106 -8.69 -5.81 23.90
N PRO A 107 -7.36 -6.05 23.95
CA PRO A 107 -6.79 -7.09 24.79
C PRO A 107 -6.97 -6.78 26.28
N ILE A 108 -6.92 -7.81 27.12
CA ILE A 108 -7.08 -7.65 28.57
C ILE A 108 -6.14 -8.54 29.39
N VAL A 109 -5.65 -7.98 30.50
CA VAL A 109 -4.98 -8.76 31.55
C VAL A 109 -5.98 -9.00 32.67
N LEU A 110 -6.28 -10.27 32.95
CA LEU A 110 -7.11 -10.70 34.06
C LEU A 110 -6.26 -11.35 35.15
N THR A 111 -6.57 -11.05 36.40
CA THR A 111 -5.98 -11.76 37.54
C THR A 111 -6.92 -12.85 38.03
N TRP A 112 -6.38 -13.96 38.51
CA TRP A 112 -7.19 -15.05 39.06
C TRP A 112 -6.60 -15.61 40.35
N SER A 113 -7.45 -16.15 41.23
CA SER A 113 -7.02 -16.70 42.50
C SER A 113 -7.96 -17.77 43.04
N PHE A 114 -7.49 -18.57 44.00
CA PHE A 114 -8.33 -19.51 44.74
C PHE A 114 -8.77 -18.91 46.07
N ALA A 115 -10.05 -19.00 46.40
CA ALA A 115 -10.52 -18.67 47.74
C ALA A 115 -10.04 -19.75 48.74
N PRO A 116 -9.64 -19.38 49.98
CA PRO A 116 -9.31 -20.37 51.01
C PRO A 116 -10.54 -21.16 51.44
N ASP A 117 -10.32 -22.38 51.92
CA ASP A 117 -11.36 -23.17 52.57
C ASP A 117 -11.97 -22.40 53.74
N GLY A 118 -13.27 -22.61 53.99
CA GLY A 118 -13.99 -21.92 55.06
C GLY A 118 -14.73 -20.64 54.62
N VAL A 119 -14.38 -20.05 53.48
CA VAL A 119 -15.15 -18.92 52.90
C VAL A 119 -16.56 -19.38 52.54
N THR A 120 -17.59 -18.66 52.98
CA THR A 120 -18.98 -18.96 52.60
C THR A 120 -19.24 -18.47 51.17
N ILE A 121 -19.62 -19.41 50.30
CA ILE A 121 -20.08 -19.16 48.94
C ILE A 121 -21.62 -19.15 48.97
N PRO A 122 -22.28 -18.11 48.45
CA PRO A 122 -23.73 -17.99 48.44
C PRO A 122 -24.38 -18.97 47.46
N ASN A 123 -25.71 -18.91 47.37
CA ASN A 123 -26.50 -19.65 46.39
C ASN A 123 -26.31 -19.02 44.99
N GLY A 124 -25.77 -19.77 44.03
CA GLY A 124 -25.44 -19.26 42.69
C GLY A 124 -26.42 -19.70 41.59
N VAL A 125 -26.76 -20.99 41.55
CA VAL A 125 -27.64 -21.60 40.54
C VAL A 125 -28.93 -22.15 41.14
N GLY A 126 -29.03 -22.19 42.47
CA GLY A 126 -30.20 -22.59 43.27
C GLY A 126 -29.88 -23.65 44.32
N GLU A 127 -28.64 -24.12 44.38
CA GLU A 127 -28.09 -25.16 45.24
C GLU A 127 -27.98 -24.76 46.73
N GLY A 128 -28.21 -23.48 47.07
CA GLY A 128 -28.06 -22.95 48.42
C GLY A 128 -26.63 -22.49 48.78
N SER A 129 -26.47 -21.82 49.91
CA SER A 129 -25.15 -21.38 50.39
C SER A 129 -24.34 -22.55 50.97
N GLY A 130 -23.03 -22.57 50.72
CA GLY A 130 -22.12 -23.61 51.23
C GLY A 130 -20.75 -23.05 51.60
N THR A 131 -20.00 -23.83 52.37
CA THR A 131 -18.60 -23.50 52.72
C THR A 131 -17.68 -23.94 51.58
N ASN A 132 -16.70 -23.11 51.23
CA ASN A 132 -15.65 -23.47 50.29
C ASN A 132 -14.78 -24.61 50.84
N GLU A 133 -14.57 -25.65 50.03
CA GLU A 133 -13.78 -26.85 50.36
C GLU A 133 -12.70 -27.19 49.32
N LEU A 134 -12.38 -26.24 48.43
CA LEU A 134 -11.50 -26.47 47.28
C LEU A 134 -10.16 -27.12 47.65
N PHE A 135 -9.41 -26.56 48.60
CA PHE A 135 -8.08 -27.05 48.92
C PHE A 135 -8.13 -28.43 49.58
N SER A 136 -8.96 -28.58 50.62
CA SER A 136 -9.10 -29.86 51.32
C SER A 136 -9.53 -30.99 50.40
N LYS A 137 -10.49 -30.75 49.48
CA LYS A 137 -10.94 -31.75 48.51
C LYS A 137 -9.88 -32.04 47.46
N MET A 138 -9.36 -31.02 46.79
CA MET A 138 -8.41 -31.19 45.67
C MET A 138 -7.09 -31.81 46.14
N ASP A 139 -6.57 -31.41 47.29
CA ASP A 139 -5.36 -32.02 47.85
C ASP A 139 -5.56 -33.50 48.17
N SER A 140 -6.74 -33.86 48.71
CA SER A 140 -7.06 -35.26 49.03
C SER A 140 -7.11 -36.13 47.77
N ILE A 141 -7.80 -35.68 46.72
CA ILE A 141 -8.01 -36.51 45.51
C ILE A 141 -6.79 -36.52 44.59
N PHE A 142 -5.94 -35.48 44.62
CA PHE A 142 -4.68 -35.43 43.87
C PHE A 142 -3.47 -35.97 44.66
N ALA A 143 -3.63 -36.44 45.90
CA ALA A 143 -2.52 -36.92 46.74
C ALA A 143 -1.63 -37.97 46.03
N LEU A 144 -2.21 -38.82 45.18
CA LEU A 144 -1.51 -39.84 44.40
C LEU A 144 -1.07 -39.39 43.00
N GLN A 145 -1.33 -38.13 42.63
CA GLN A 145 -1.06 -37.55 41.30
C GLN A 145 -0.10 -36.36 41.37
N GLY A 146 0.73 -36.28 42.41
CA GLY A 146 1.65 -35.15 42.64
C GLY A 146 1.07 -34.03 43.51
N GLY A 147 -0.13 -34.24 44.06
CA GLY A 147 -0.73 -33.37 45.07
C GLY A 147 -1.05 -31.98 44.54
N ARG A 148 -0.91 -30.99 45.42
CA ARG A 148 -1.35 -29.62 45.18
C ARG A 148 -0.76 -28.97 43.92
N ALA A 149 0.54 -29.16 43.73
CA ALA A 149 1.24 -28.58 42.59
C ALA A 149 0.65 -29.05 41.25
N THR A 150 0.22 -30.31 41.16
CA THR A 150 -0.35 -30.86 39.93
C THR A 150 -1.69 -30.22 39.59
N TRP A 151 -2.64 -30.18 40.53
CA TRP A 151 -3.95 -29.66 40.22
C TRP A 151 -3.89 -28.15 39.94
N ILE A 152 -3.10 -27.37 40.70
CA ILE A 152 -2.88 -25.95 40.40
C ILE A 152 -2.30 -25.76 38.99
N SER A 153 -1.37 -26.62 38.58
CA SER A 153 -0.82 -26.60 37.22
C SER A 153 -1.88 -26.87 36.15
N ARG A 154 -2.94 -27.65 36.42
CA ARG A 154 -4.04 -27.87 35.46
C ARG A 154 -4.89 -26.62 35.27
N PHE A 155 -5.18 -25.88 36.34
CA PHE A 155 -5.85 -24.58 36.24
C PHE A 155 -5.00 -23.60 35.43
N GLN A 156 -3.71 -23.49 35.76
CA GLN A 156 -2.79 -22.62 35.01
C GLN A 156 -2.80 -22.97 33.52
N GLN A 157 -2.75 -24.25 33.15
CA GLN A 157 -2.84 -24.69 31.76
C GLN A 157 -4.15 -24.29 31.07
N SER A 158 -5.28 -24.31 31.78
CA SER A 158 -6.58 -23.85 31.24
C SER A 158 -6.57 -22.34 30.93
N PHE A 159 -6.01 -21.51 31.82
CA PHE A 159 -5.84 -20.08 31.58
C PHE A 159 -4.82 -19.78 30.48
N ASP A 160 -3.67 -20.46 30.51
CA ASP A 160 -2.62 -20.34 29.49
C ASP A 160 -3.17 -20.72 28.10
N ARG A 161 -4.10 -21.68 28.03
CA ARG A 161 -4.73 -22.07 26.77
C ARG A 161 -5.60 -20.96 26.19
N TRP A 162 -6.41 -20.27 26.99
CA TRP A 162 -7.17 -19.11 26.51
C TRP A 162 -6.25 -17.96 26.09
N ALA A 163 -5.18 -17.70 26.85
CA ALA A 163 -4.20 -16.66 26.51
C ALA A 163 -3.41 -16.97 25.23
N ALA A 164 -3.13 -18.24 24.93
CA ALA A 164 -2.45 -18.63 23.69
C ALA A 164 -3.35 -18.53 22.43
N LEU A 165 -4.63 -18.23 22.61
CA LEU A 165 -5.65 -18.27 21.57
C LEU A 165 -6.30 -16.90 21.30
N THR A 166 -6.22 -15.97 22.25
CA THR A 166 -6.94 -14.70 22.27
C THR A 166 -6.04 -13.60 22.85
N GLY A 167 -6.42 -12.33 22.76
CA GLY A 167 -5.71 -11.22 23.41
C GLY A 167 -5.93 -11.14 24.93
N THR A 168 -6.25 -12.28 25.57
CA THR A 168 -6.30 -12.37 27.04
C THR A 168 -4.93 -12.73 27.61
N SER A 169 -4.63 -12.25 28.81
CA SER A 169 -3.44 -12.62 29.58
C SER A 169 -3.81 -12.82 31.04
N TYR A 170 -3.16 -13.78 31.71
CA TYR A 170 -3.55 -14.18 33.06
C TYR A 170 -2.42 -14.09 34.06
N VAL A 171 -2.73 -13.56 35.24
CA VAL A 171 -1.80 -13.52 36.39
C VAL A 171 -2.46 -14.17 37.59
N ARG A 172 -1.85 -15.24 38.10
CA ARG A 172 -2.31 -15.88 39.34
C ARG A 172 -1.88 -15.06 40.55
N LEU A 173 -2.82 -14.71 41.43
CA LEU A 173 -2.57 -14.01 42.69
C LEU A 173 -2.76 -14.92 43.90
N THR A 174 -1.97 -14.65 44.94
CA THR A 174 -1.99 -15.37 46.23
C THR A 174 -1.66 -14.43 47.39
N ALA A 175 -2.13 -14.74 48.59
CA ALA A 175 -1.64 -14.13 49.81
C ALA A 175 -0.24 -14.65 50.18
N ALA A 176 0.51 -13.87 50.95
CA ALA A 176 1.91 -14.18 51.24
C ALA A 176 2.08 -15.53 51.98
N GLY A 177 2.86 -16.43 51.37
CA GLY A 177 3.23 -17.72 51.97
C GLY A 177 2.17 -18.82 51.86
N VAL A 178 1.09 -18.59 51.10
CA VAL A 178 -0.01 -19.56 50.92
C VAL A 178 -0.44 -19.63 49.45
N ASP A 179 -1.21 -20.67 49.09
CA ASP A 179 -1.68 -20.89 47.70
C ASP A 179 -3.05 -20.29 47.41
N TRP A 180 -3.68 -19.64 48.38
CA TRP A 180 -5.00 -19.00 48.28
C TRP A 180 -4.92 -17.48 48.39
N ASP A 181 -6.02 -16.80 48.10
CA ASP A 181 -6.16 -15.36 48.22
C ASP A 181 -6.28 -14.83 49.66
N ASP A 182 -6.66 -13.57 49.84
CA ASP A 182 -6.78 -12.92 51.14
C ASP A 182 -7.97 -13.38 52.00
N GLY A 183 -8.80 -14.31 51.51
CA GLY A 183 -9.93 -14.86 52.26
C GLY A 183 -11.11 -13.90 52.44
N ALA A 184 -11.18 -12.83 51.64
CA ALA A 184 -12.33 -11.94 51.67
C ALA A 184 -13.63 -12.67 51.30
N ALA A 185 -14.77 -12.09 51.71
CA ALA A 185 -16.10 -12.61 51.41
C ALA A 185 -16.28 -12.87 49.90
N TRP A 186 -16.98 -13.96 49.55
CA TRP A 186 -17.23 -14.33 48.16
C TRP A 186 -17.89 -13.18 47.37
N GLY A 187 -17.52 -12.99 46.10
CA GLY A 187 -17.95 -11.86 45.28
C GLY A 187 -17.25 -10.52 45.57
N SER A 188 -16.27 -10.48 46.47
CA SER A 188 -15.41 -9.29 46.65
C SER A 188 -14.54 -9.09 45.41
N ALA A 189 -14.60 -7.89 44.82
CA ALA A 189 -13.81 -7.53 43.63
C ALA A 189 -12.31 -7.74 43.80
N GLY A 190 -11.60 -8.04 42.72
CA GLY A 190 -10.14 -8.16 42.68
C GLY A 190 -9.43 -6.94 43.29
N ASN A 191 -8.29 -7.18 43.94
CA ASN A 191 -7.53 -6.13 44.62
C ASN A 191 -6.14 -5.87 43.98
N GLY A 192 -5.84 -6.54 42.87
CA GLY A 192 -4.61 -6.40 42.10
C GLY A 192 -3.33 -6.89 42.80
N THR A 193 -3.43 -7.51 43.98
CA THR A 193 -2.25 -7.94 44.75
C THR A 193 -2.34 -9.37 45.26
N THR A 194 -3.43 -9.71 45.95
CA THR A 194 -3.61 -11.00 46.64
C THR A 194 -4.89 -11.71 46.25
N ARG A 195 -5.88 -10.98 45.72
CA ARG A 195 -7.16 -11.48 45.24
C ARG A 195 -7.34 -11.13 43.77
N GLY A 196 -7.57 -12.17 42.97
CA GLY A 196 -7.83 -12.08 41.54
C GLY A 196 -9.16 -11.41 41.23
N ASP A 197 -9.27 -10.92 39.99
CA ASP A 197 -10.53 -10.49 39.40
C ASP A 197 -11.51 -11.67 39.31
N VAL A 198 -10.99 -12.84 38.93
CA VAL A 198 -11.71 -14.12 38.92
C VAL A 198 -11.30 -14.96 40.13
N ARG A 199 -12.25 -15.28 41.01
CA ARG A 199 -12.03 -16.17 42.16
C ARG A 199 -12.64 -17.54 41.91
N ILE A 200 -11.91 -18.57 42.31
CA ILE A 200 -12.32 -19.96 42.12
C ILE A 200 -12.53 -20.61 43.48
N GLY A 201 -13.66 -21.30 43.62
CA GLY A 201 -14.06 -22.02 44.83
C GLY A 201 -14.80 -23.31 44.48
N MET A 202 -15.13 -24.08 45.50
CA MET A 202 -15.76 -25.38 45.37
C MET A 202 -16.68 -25.64 46.56
N LYS A 203 -17.89 -26.14 46.30
CA LYS A 203 -18.84 -26.56 47.32
C LYS A 203 -19.77 -27.65 46.78
N PHE A 204 -20.62 -28.21 47.64
CA PHE A 204 -21.67 -29.10 47.18
C PHE A 204 -22.68 -28.35 46.29
N ILE A 205 -22.94 -28.87 45.09
CA ILE A 205 -23.99 -28.36 44.20
C ILE A 205 -25.14 -29.37 44.13
N ASP A 206 -24.91 -30.54 43.54
CA ASP A 206 -25.94 -31.58 43.41
C ASP A 206 -25.43 -33.03 43.50
N GLY A 207 -24.12 -33.21 43.68
CA GLY A 207 -23.50 -34.52 43.87
C GLY A 207 -22.56 -34.84 42.73
N ASN A 208 -22.48 -36.10 42.32
CA ASN A 208 -21.64 -36.51 41.20
C ASN A 208 -22.49 -36.52 39.92
N SER A 209 -21.98 -35.95 38.82
CA SER A 209 -22.66 -35.72 37.54
C SER A 209 -23.64 -34.54 37.57
N ASN A 210 -24.57 -34.46 36.63
CA ASN A 210 -25.49 -33.31 36.47
C ASN A 210 -24.76 -31.96 36.38
N THR A 211 -24.82 -31.09 37.40
CA THR A 211 -24.18 -29.75 37.35
C THR A 211 -22.73 -29.82 37.82
N LEU A 212 -21.78 -29.70 36.91
CA LEU A 212 -20.37 -29.87 37.22
C LEU A 212 -19.77 -28.63 37.90
N ALA A 213 -20.12 -27.47 37.38
CA ALA A 213 -19.64 -26.17 37.82
C ALA A 213 -20.56 -25.06 37.28
N TYR A 214 -20.33 -23.84 37.74
CA TYR A 214 -20.88 -22.64 37.14
C TYR A 214 -19.91 -21.47 37.28
N ASN A 215 -20.07 -20.49 36.40
CA ASN A 215 -19.26 -19.29 36.39
C ASN A 215 -20.11 -18.05 36.15
N ASN A 216 -19.76 -16.97 36.84
CA ASN A 216 -20.37 -15.67 36.60
C ASN A 216 -19.87 -15.09 35.28
N PHE A 217 -20.73 -14.41 34.52
CA PHE A 217 -20.25 -13.56 33.43
C PHE A 217 -19.41 -12.38 33.98
N PRO A 218 -18.66 -11.64 33.14
CA PRO A 218 -17.86 -10.49 33.59
C PRO A 218 -18.64 -9.46 34.43
N SER A 219 -19.92 -9.24 34.12
CA SER A 219 -20.82 -8.35 34.88
C SER A 219 -21.08 -8.83 36.33
N GLY A 220 -20.97 -10.13 36.58
CA GLY A 220 -21.07 -10.76 37.90
C GLY A 220 -19.72 -11.00 38.58
N GLY A 221 -18.61 -10.50 38.01
CA GLY A 221 -17.27 -10.62 38.57
C GLY A 221 -16.47 -11.85 38.12
N GLY A 222 -17.00 -12.69 37.21
CA GLY A 222 -16.22 -13.79 36.62
C GLY A 222 -15.88 -14.96 37.55
N ASP A 223 -16.33 -14.95 38.81
CA ASP A 223 -16.05 -16.00 39.80
C ASP A 223 -16.60 -17.38 39.37
N MET A 224 -15.85 -18.44 39.69
CA MET A 224 -16.12 -19.83 39.33
C MET A 224 -16.41 -20.67 40.58
N VAL A 225 -17.45 -21.51 40.53
CA VAL A 225 -17.77 -22.47 41.58
C VAL A 225 -17.87 -23.87 41.00
N MET A 226 -17.12 -24.80 41.58
CA MET A 226 -17.09 -26.21 41.17
C MET A 226 -17.94 -27.07 42.13
N ASP A 227 -18.59 -28.11 41.62
CA ASP A 227 -19.16 -29.13 42.50
C ASP A 227 -18.03 -29.95 43.12
N ARG A 228 -18.03 -30.06 44.44
CA ARG A 228 -17.06 -30.85 45.21
C ARG A 228 -17.09 -32.35 44.92
N ASP A 229 -18.21 -32.89 44.42
CA ASP A 229 -18.42 -34.34 44.40
C ASP A 229 -17.97 -35.02 43.09
N GLU A 230 -17.52 -34.25 42.11
CA GLU A 230 -17.04 -34.77 40.82
C GLU A 230 -15.65 -35.44 40.86
N ASP A 231 -15.41 -36.30 39.87
CA ASP A 231 -14.15 -37.01 39.63
C ASP A 231 -13.05 -36.10 39.01
N TRP A 232 -12.77 -34.95 39.63
CA TRP A 232 -11.78 -33.96 39.16
C TRP A 232 -10.36 -34.52 38.98
N ASN A 233 -10.03 -35.59 39.70
CA ASN A 233 -8.74 -36.26 39.61
C ASN A 233 -8.71 -37.35 38.52
N SER A 234 -9.72 -37.50 37.67
CA SER A 234 -9.66 -38.43 36.54
C SER A 234 -8.36 -38.20 35.75
N SER A 235 -7.45 -39.17 35.77
CA SER A 235 -6.07 -38.96 35.29
C SER A 235 -5.93 -39.07 33.76
N PHE A 236 -7.04 -39.34 33.06
CA PHE A 236 -7.06 -39.48 31.61
C PHE A 236 -6.58 -38.19 30.92
N SER A 237 -5.70 -38.34 29.93
CA SER A 237 -5.14 -37.25 29.12
C SER A 237 -4.75 -35.99 29.93
N SER A 238 -4.01 -36.21 31.01
CA SER A 238 -3.58 -35.14 31.94
C SER A 238 -4.75 -34.37 32.55
N ASN A 239 -5.70 -35.08 33.15
CA ASN A 239 -6.88 -34.51 33.80
C ASN A 239 -7.75 -33.69 32.84
N LEU A 240 -7.98 -34.23 31.64
CA LEU A 240 -8.73 -33.55 30.58
C LEU A 240 -10.11 -33.09 31.03
N PHE A 241 -10.84 -33.94 31.78
CA PHE A 241 -12.14 -33.58 32.36
C PHE A 241 -12.07 -32.29 33.19
N LEU A 242 -11.12 -32.22 34.14
CA LEU A 242 -10.89 -31.00 34.91
C LEU A 242 -10.53 -29.83 33.98
N ARG A 243 -9.55 -30.00 33.10
CA ARG A 243 -9.06 -28.91 32.25
C ARG A 243 -10.18 -28.32 31.37
N ASP A 244 -10.98 -29.18 30.73
CA ASP A 244 -12.06 -28.75 29.84
C ASP A 244 -13.20 -28.08 30.60
N VAL A 245 -13.60 -28.59 31.79
CA VAL A 245 -14.61 -27.91 32.60
C VAL A 245 -14.09 -26.53 33.04
N ILE A 246 -12.85 -26.42 33.51
CA ILE A 246 -12.28 -25.10 33.87
C ILE A 246 -12.21 -24.16 32.66
N MET A 247 -11.84 -24.66 31.48
CA MET A 247 -11.81 -23.84 30.26
C MET A 247 -13.21 -23.41 29.83
N HIS A 248 -14.21 -24.29 29.93
CA HIS A 248 -15.61 -24.02 29.61
C HIS A 248 -16.16 -22.93 30.53
N GLU A 249 -16.04 -23.14 31.84
CA GLU A 249 -16.53 -22.20 32.84
C GLU A 249 -15.84 -20.84 32.72
N HIS A 250 -14.53 -20.83 32.50
CA HIS A 250 -13.82 -19.59 32.24
C HIS A 250 -14.24 -18.93 30.91
N GLY A 251 -14.73 -19.69 29.93
CA GLY A 251 -15.37 -19.13 28.73
C GLY A 251 -16.56 -18.24 29.07
N HIS A 252 -17.40 -18.65 30.04
CA HIS A 252 -18.43 -17.76 30.61
C HIS A 252 -17.82 -16.57 31.36
N GLY A 253 -16.73 -16.79 32.10
CA GLY A 253 -15.93 -15.73 32.73
C GLY A 253 -15.32 -14.72 31.73
N LEU A 254 -15.26 -15.08 30.45
CA LEU A 254 -14.88 -14.22 29.33
C LEU A 254 -16.09 -13.59 28.61
N GLY A 255 -17.31 -13.89 29.02
CA GLY A 255 -18.51 -13.36 28.41
C GLY A 255 -19.10 -14.25 27.31
N ILE A 256 -18.65 -15.49 27.17
CA ILE A 256 -19.14 -16.41 26.13
C ILE A 256 -20.23 -17.30 26.73
N ALA A 257 -21.44 -17.30 26.18
CA ALA A 257 -22.52 -18.19 26.58
C ALA A 257 -22.46 -19.51 25.78
N HIS A 258 -23.41 -20.39 26.07
CA HIS A 258 -23.46 -21.69 25.43
C HIS A 258 -23.74 -21.62 23.93
N VAL A 259 -23.13 -22.55 23.18
CA VAL A 259 -23.39 -22.79 21.76
C VAL A 259 -24.06 -24.13 21.53
N CYS A 260 -24.99 -24.15 20.58
CA CYS A 260 -25.76 -25.31 20.16
C CYS A 260 -25.66 -25.48 18.62
N PRO A 261 -26.04 -26.65 18.09
CA PRO A 261 -26.53 -27.86 18.77
C PRO A 261 -25.42 -28.62 19.49
N LEU A 262 -25.81 -29.58 20.33
CA LEU A 262 -24.90 -30.57 20.91
C LEU A 262 -24.40 -31.50 19.80
N LEU A 263 -23.11 -31.41 19.46
CA LEU A 263 -22.54 -32.22 18.39
C LEU A 263 -21.86 -33.48 18.94
N GLY A 264 -21.29 -33.39 20.15
CA GLY A 264 -20.54 -34.48 20.78
C GLY A 264 -19.31 -34.93 19.97
N GLY A 265 -18.59 -35.92 20.51
CA GLY A 265 -17.41 -36.51 19.85
C GLY A 265 -16.35 -35.47 19.47
N THR A 266 -15.58 -35.72 18.41
CA THR A 266 -14.51 -34.80 17.99
C THR A 266 -15.00 -33.51 17.32
N ASN A 267 -16.29 -33.42 17.01
CA ASN A 267 -16.90 -32.27 16.35
C ASN A 267 -17.53 -31.28 17.34
N GLY A 268 -17.67 -31.68 18.61
CA GLY A 268 -18.22 -30.81 19.63
C GLY A 268 -17.35 -29.61 19.94
N ARG A 269 -17.94 -28.65 20.64
CA ARG A 269 -17.32 -27.37 21.01
C ARG A 269 -17.18 -27.28 22.52
N LEU A 270 -16.25 -26.44 22.96
CA LEU A 270 -16.02 -26.28 24.39
C LEU A 270 -17.26 -25.69 25.05
N MET A 271 -17.86 -24.65 24.45
CA MET A 271 -19.03 -23.96 25.03
C MET A 271 -20.37 -24.66 24.77
N GLU A 272 -20.39 -25.96 24.42
CA GLU A 272 -21.65 -26.72 24.45
C GLU A 272 -22.12 -26.87 25.91
N PRO A 273 -23.43 -26.79 26.23
CA PRO A 273 -23.93 -26.91 27.60
C PRO A 273 -23.51 -28.19 28.33
N ILE A 274 -23.25 -29.26 27.57
CA ILE A 274 -22.82 -30.54 28.09
C ILE A 274 -21.34 -30.71 27.77
N ILE A 275 -20.53 -30.97 28.81
CA ILE A 275 -19.09 -31.20 28.66
C ILE A 275 -18.81 -32.33 27.66
N ASN A 276 -17.76 -32.15 26.87
CA ASN A 276 -17.33 -33.14 25.88
C ASN A 276 -15.84 -33.42 26.01
N THR A 277 -15.45 -34.54 26.62
CA THR A 277 -14.04 -34.89 26.81
C THR A 277 -13.42 -35.61 25.60
N PHE A 278 -14.07 -35.61 24.43
CA PHE A 278 -13.45 -36.01 23.16
C PHE A 278 -12.70 -34.86 22.48
N ILE A 279 -12.76 -33.66 23.05
CA ILE A 279 -12.00 -32.48 22.65
C ILE A 279 -10.94 -32.13 23.72
N ASP A 280 -10.06 -31.17 23.44
CA ASP A 280 -9.08 -30.65 24.41
C ASP A 280 -9.04 -29.14 24.27
N GLY A 281 -9.90 -28.49 25.08
CA GLY A 281 -10.07 -27.05 25.13
C GLY A 281 -10.86 -26.42 23.98
N PRO A 282 -10.73 -25.09 23.82
CA PRO A 282 -11.51 -24.29 22.89
C PRO A 282 -11.44 -24.81 21.45
N ARG A 283 -12.56 -24.68 20.73
CA ARG A 283 -12.74 -24.99 19.32
C ARG A 283 -13.03 -23.71 18.53
N HIS A 284 -13.30 -23.89 17.24
CA HIS A 284 -13.38 -22.80 16.28
C HIS A 284 -14.37 -21.70 16.67
N ASP A 285 -15.57 -22.05 17.13
CA ASP A 285 -16.58 -21.06 17.55
C ASP A 285 -16.14 -20.32 18.83
N ASP A 286 -15.64 -21.07 19.81
CA ASP A 286 -15.15 -20.56 21.10
C ASP A 286 -13.98 -19.58 20.90
N LEU A 287 -13.06 -19.91 20.00
CA LEU A 287 -11.93 -19.05 19.60
C LEU A 287 -12.41 -17.73 19.00
N ARG A 288 -13.41 -17.81 18.10
CA ARG A 288 -13.96 -16.63 17.42
C ARG A 288 -14.73 -15.72 18.38
N ALA A 289 -15.41 -16.30 19.36
CA ALA A 289 -16.07 -15.55 20.44
C ALA A 289 -15.04 -14.84 21.33
N GLY A 290 -13.98 -15.56 21.73
CA GLY A 290 -12.90 -15.00 22.53
C GLY A 290 -12.15 -13.86 21.84
N GLN A 291 -11.74 -14.06 20.59
CA GLN A 291 -11.06 -13.02 19.81
C GLN A 291 -11.98 -11.85 19.51
N ARG A 292 -13.27 -12.11 19.23
CA ARG A 292 -14.25 -11.03 19.10
C ARG A 292 -14.21 -10.12 20.33
N HIS A 293 -14.21 -10.65 21.55
CA HIS A 293 -14.20 -9.83 22.76
C HIS A 293 -12.86 -9.16 23.08
N TYR A 294 -11.76 -9.89 22.94
CA TYR A 294 -10.48 -9.50 23.53
C TYR A 294 -9.35 -9.39 22.51
N GLY A 295 -9.68 -9.37 21.22
CA GLY A 295 -8.70 -9.32 20.16
C GLY A 295 -7.99 -10.65 19.94
N ASP A 296 -7.19 -10.68 18.89
CA ASP A 296 -6.34 -11.80 18.59
C ASP A 296 -5.07 -11.82 19.48
N ASN A 297 -4.20 -12.82 19.29
CA ASN A 297 -3.01 -12.99 20.13
C ASN A 297 -1.95 -11.88 19.92
N ASP A 298 -2.03 -11.14 18.83
CA ASP A 298 -1.05 -10.15 18.42
C ASP A 298 -1.49 -8.71 18.71
N GLU A 299 -2.69 -8.51 19.24
CA GLU A 299 -3.17 -7.21 19.70
C GLU A 299 -2.39 -6.68 20.93
N PRO A 300 -2.16 -5.35 21.07
CA PRO A 300 -2.61 -4.29 20.18
C PRO A 300 -1.64 -4.10 18.99
N ASN A 301 -2.11 -4.26 17.75
CA ASN A 301 -1.29 -4.10 16.54
C ASN A 301 -1.92 -3.16 15.49
N ASN A 302 -2.90 -2.35 15.90
CA ASN A 302 -3.77 -1.57 15.01
C ASN A 302 -3.11 -0.41 14.21
N THR A 303 -1.79 -0.21 14.33
CA THR A 303 -1.05 0.83 13.63
C THR A 303 0.38 0.38 13.29
N SER A 304 1.04 1.04 12.34
CA SER A 304 2.46 0.76 12.07
C SER A 304 3.38 1.01 13.28
N GLY A 305 3.00 1.89 14.21
CA GLY A 305 3.73 2.16 15.44
C GLY A 305 3.62 1.05 16.49
N THR A 306 2.51 0.31 16.49
CA THR A 306 2.23 -0.83 17.40
C THR A 306 2.38 -2.18 16.70
N ALA A 307 2.87 -2.20 15.46
CA ALA A 307 2.92 -3.39 14.63
C ALA A 307 3.65 -4.57 15.28
N THR A 308 3.06 -5.76 15.18
CA THR A 308 3.63 -7.00 15.71
C THR A 308 4.89 -7.38 14.97
N ASN A 309 5.98 -7.60 15.72
CA ASN A 309 7.30 -7.87 15.15
C ASN A 309 7.44 -9.33 14.70
N LEU A 310 7.47 -9.56 13.39
CA LEU A 310 7.71 -10.88 12.78
C LEU A 310 9.20 -11.24 12.69
N GLY A 311 10.09 -10.33 13.07
CA GLY A 311 11.54 -10.54 13.09
C GLY A 311 12.23 -10.21 11.76
N THR A 312 13.46 -10.71 11.62
CA THR A 312 14.30 -10.45 10.44
C THR A 312 13.99 -11.45 9.32
N ALA A 313 13.61 -10.95 8.15
CA ALA A 313 13.42 -11.75 6.95
C ALA A 313 14.76 -12.27 6.42
N ILE A 314 14.86 -13.59 6.29
CA ILE A 314 15.98 -14.28 5.64
C ILE A 314 15.60 -14.53 4.19
N ALA A 315 16.49 -14.18 3.24
CA ALA A 315 16.22 -14.31 1.81
C ALA A 315 15.79 -15.74 1.44
N GLY A 316 14.61 -15.87 0.83
CA GLY A 316 14.03 -17.15 0.38
C GLY A 316 13.37 -18.01 1.45
N LEU A 317 13.42 -17.61 2.72
CA LEU A 317 12.75 -18.33 3.80
C LEU A 317 11.39 -17.70 4.12
N ALA A 318 10.34 -18.53 4.11
CA ALA A 318 9.00 -18.10 4.48
C ALA A 318 8.88 -17.89 6.00
N ILE A 319 8.22 -16.79 6.38
CA ILE A 319 7.76 -16.55 7.74
C ILE A 319 6.25 -16.80 7.75
N ASN A 320 5.81 -17.64 8.68
CA ASN A 320 4.42 -18.03 8.86
C ASN A 320 3.93 -17.54 10.22
N ARG A 321 2.74 -16.95 10.27
CA ARG A 321 2.08 -16.49 11.49
C ARG A 321 0.61 -16.87 11.47
N GLY A 322 0.05 -17.08 12.66
CA GLY A 322 -1.38 -17.34 12.86
C GLY A 322 -1.78 -18.81 13.00
N ALA A 323 -0.84 -19.76 12.90
CA ALA A 323 -1.14 -21.15 13.20
C ALA A 323 -1.52 -21.34 14.67
N VAL A 324 -2.58 -22.11 14.92
CA VAL A 324 -3.02 -22.44 16.29
C VAL A 324 -2.01 -23.37 16.97
N PRO A 325 -1.47 -23.00 18.16
CA PRO A 325 -0.61 -23.87 18.94
C PRO A 325 -1.34 -25.17 19.34
N ALA A 326 -0.59 -26.26 19.49
CA ALA A 326 -1.16 -27.53 19.92
C ALA A 326 -1.91 -27.39 21.28
N PRO A 327 -3.08 -28.03 21.47
CA PRO A 327 -3.82 -28.85 20.49
C PRO A 327 -4.34 -28.05 19.29
N ALA A 328 -4.17 -28.57 18.07
CA ALA A 328 -4.58 -27.85 16.88
C ALA A 328 -6.12 -27.73 16.81
N ILE A 329 -6.60 -26.59 16.30
CA ILE A 329 -8.01 -26.37 15.98
C ILE A 329 -8.09 -26.25 14.45
N PRO A 330 -8.71 -27.22 13.75
CA PRO A 330 -8.83 -27.16 12.29
C PRO A 330 -9.56 -25.89 11.81
N ASN A 331 -9.23 -25.43 10.60
CA ASN A 331 -9.86 -24.29 9.92
C ASN A 331 -9.90 -23.02 10.79
N SER A 332 -8.86 -22.77 11.58
CA SER A 332 -8.78 -21.69 12.56
C SER A 332 -7.40 -21.04 12.55
N GLY A 333 -7.32 -19.83 13.10
CA GLY A 333 -6.07 -19.11 13.28
C GLY A 333 -6.09 -18.29 14.58
N ILE A 334 -4.90 -18.01 15.13
CA ILE A 334 -4.75 -17.12 16.29
C ILE A 334 -4.71 -15.63 15.92
N LEU A 335 -4.98 -15.33 14.63
CA LEU A 335 -5.09 -13.98 14.11
C LEU A 335 -6.51 -13.76 13.60
N SER A 336 -7.01 -12.54 13.75
CA SER A 336 -8.31 -12.16 13.21
C SER A 336 -8.42 -10.68 12.99
N ILE A 337 -9.24 -10.31 12.00
CA ILE A 337 -9.98 -9.05 12.06
C ILE A 337 -11.23 -9.33 12.90
N ASP A 338 -11.22 -8.98 14.18
CA ASP A 338 -12.23 -9.23 15.20
C ASP A 338 -13.45 -8.27 15.22
N ALA A 339 -13.35 -7.06 14.66
CA ALA A 339 -14.33 -5.98 14.72
C ALA A 339 -14.44 -5.15 13.42
N ASP A 340 -15.52 -4.38 13.32
CA ASP A 340 -15.71 -3.37 12.26
C ASP A 340 -14.71 -2.23 12.47
N GLY A 341 -13.98 -1.87 11.43
CA GLY A 341 -12.95 -0.84 11.42
C GLY A 341 -11.53 -1.29 11.76
N GLU A 342 -11.33 -2.58 12.06
CA GLU A 342 -10.06 -3.11 12.57
C GLU A 342 -9.04 -3.42 11.47
N GLN A 343 -7.76 -3.36 11.86
CA GLN A 343 -6.63 -3.56 10.97
C GLN A 343 -5.44 -4.10 11.75
N ASP A 344 -4.82 -5.17 11.28
CA ASP A 344 -3.60 -5.68 11.87
C ASP A 344 -2.36 -5.17 11.16
N TYR A 345 -1.42 -4.60 11.90
CA TYR A 345 -0.09 -4.29 11.37
C TYR A 345 0.96 -5.26 11.88
N TYR A 346 1.79 -5.72 10.94
CA TYR A 346 2.97 -6.53 11.21
C TYR A 346 4.21 -5.82 10.70
N ARG A 347 5.33 -6.00 11.39
CA ARG A 347 6.63 -5.45 11.00
C ARG A 347 7.63 -6.55 10.79
N PHE A 348 8.40 -6.48 9.71
CA PHE A 348 9.55 -7.35 9.47
C PHE A 348 10.78 -6.51 9.08
N THR A 349 11.96 -7.01 9.41
CA THR A 349 13.23 -6.33 9.09
C THR A 349 13.94 -7.01 7.94
N THR A 350 14.45 -6.22 6.99
CA THR A 350 15.27 -6.70 5.88
C THR A 350 16.70 -6.21 6.03
N THR A 351 17.69 -7.03 5.68
CA THR A 351 19.12 -6.71 5.82
C THR A 351 19.84 -6.49 4.49
N PHE A 352 19.15 -6.67 3.36
CA PHE A 352 19.69 -6.58 2.01
C PHE A 352 18.94 -5.52 1.18
N ALA A 353 19.63 -4.94 0.20
CA ALA A 353 19.16 -3.74 -0.51
C ALA A 353 18.05 -4.03 -1.53
N ALA A 354 18.21 -5.06 -2.36
CA ALA A 354 17.28 -5.42 -3.42
C ALA A 354 16.36 -6.56 -2.96
N LYS A 355 15.05 -6.32 -2.96
CA LYS A 355 14.08 -7.08 -2.15
C LYS A 355 12.78 -7.25 -2.89
N ILE A 356 12.39 -8.51 -3.12
CA ILE A 356 11.07 -8.85 -3.65
C ILE A 356 10.31 -9.62 -2.59
N ALA A 357 9.10 -9.18 -2.28
CA ALA A 357 8.22 -9.83 -1.34
C ALA A 357 7.08 -10.54 -2.05
N THR A 358 6.75 -11.72 -1.53
CA THR A 358 5.48 -12.39 -1.77
C THR A 358 4.77 -12.54 -0.44
N LEU A 359 3.50 -12.16 -0.39
CA LEU A 359 2.65 -12.21 0.79
C LEU A 359 1.33 -12.89 0.46
N THR A 360 0.92 -13.83 1.28
CA THR A 360 -0.39 -14.48 1.21
C THR A 360 -1.07 -14.40 2.56
N VAL A 361 -2.30 -13.90 2.56
CA VAL A 361 -3.21 -13.90 3.71
C VAL A 361 -4.36 -14.85 3.40
N THR A 362 -4.49 -15.89 4.21
CA THR A 362 -5.46 -16.96 3.98
C THR A 362 -6.54 -16.89 5.06
N PRO A 363 -7.80 -16.56 4.72
CA PRO A 363 -8.90 -16.60 5.68
C PRO A 363 -9.11 -18.03 6.17
N GLN A 364 -9.44 -18.17 7.46
CA GLN A 364 -9.71 -19.43 8.12
C GLN A 364 -11.18 -19.50 8.50
N GLY A 365 -11.82 -20.63 8.23
CA GLY A 365 -13.21 -20.87 8.60
C GLY A 365 -13.85 -22.00 7.81
N PHE A 366 -15.07 -22.30 8.20
CA PHE A 366 -15.97 -23.25 7.56
C PHE A 366 -17.44 -22.95 7.93
N SER A 367 -18.37 -23.63 7.26
CA SER A 367 -19.79 -23.54 7.59
C SER A 367 -20.15 -24.43 8.78
N TYR A 368 -20.83 -23.88 9.78
CA TYR A 368 -21.30 -24.61 10.94
C TYR A 368 -22.50 -23.93 11.59
N ASP A 369 -23.21 -24.67 12.44
CA ASP A 369 -24.38 -24.17 13.17
C ASP A 369 -23.96 -23.45 14.46
N SER A 370 -24.21 -22.15 14.61
CA SER A 370 -23.87 -21.36 15.81
C SER A 370 -25.17 -20.92 16.50
N SER A 371 -26.03 -21.89 16.81
CA SER A 371 -27.31 -21.64 17.47
C SER A 371 -27.12 -21.37 18.97
N THR A 372 -28.06 -20.64 19.57
CA THR A 372 -28.09 -20.41 21.02
C THR A 372 -28.71 -21.59 21.76
N GLN A 373 -28.39 -21.75 23.03
CA GLN A 373 -29.24 -22.55 23.93
C GLN A 373 -30.51 -21.75 24.25
N ALA A 374 -31.67 -22.40 24.24
CA ALA A 374 -32.93 -21.78 24.64
C ALA A 374 -33.00 -21.61 26.17
N GLY A 375 -33.81 -20.66 26.64
CA GLY A 375 -33.99 -20.39 28.07
C GLY A 375 -34.61 -21.55 28.86
N ASN A 376 -35.24 -22.52 28.18
CA ASN A 376 -35.72 -23.77 28.78
C ASN A 376 -34.65 -24.88 28.77
N GLY A 377 -33.39 -24.57 28.47
CA GLY A 377 -32.28 -25.52 28.46
C GLY A 377 -32.11 -26.32 27.16
N ASP A 378 -33.08 -26.28 26.25
CA ASP A 378 -33.01 -26.99 24.97
C ASP A 378 -31.92 -26.40 24.07
N CYS A 379 -31.21 -27.26 23.35
CA CYS A 379 -30.27 -26.80 22.34
C CYS A 379 -30.96 -26.55 21.00
N ASN A 380 -30.97 -25.29 20.55
CA ASN A 380 -31.48 -24.95 19.22
C ASN A 380 -30.56 -25.47 18.11
N SER A 381 -31.09 -25.49 16.88
CA SER A 381 -30.34 -25.79 15.67
C SER A 381 -30.89 -25.01 14.47
N GLY A 382 -30.11 -24.93 13.40
CA GLY A 382 -30.48 -24.32 12.13
C GLY A 382 -29.87 -22.93 11.88
N ASN A 383 -29.16 -22.33 12.84
CA ASN A 383 -28.43 -21.07 12.63
C ASN A 383 -27.07 -21.33 11.95
N ILE A 384 -27.11 -21.77 10.70
CA ILE A 384 -25.91 -22.05 9.92
C ILE A 384 -25.23 -20.75 9.51
N ILE A 385 -23.96 -20.61 9.89
CA ILE A 385 -23.09 -19.51 9.51
C ILE A 385 -21.89 -20.02 8.72
N ASN A 386 -21.35 -19.20 7.82
CA ASN A 386 -20.10 -19.50 7.12
C ASN A 386 -18.98 -18.57 7.61
N SER A 387 -18.19 -19.06 8.56
CA SER A 387 -17.09 -18.31 9.17
C SER A 387 -15.94 -17.99 8.22
N LEU A 388 -15.85 -18.71 7.10
CA LEU A 388 -14.81 -18.47 6.10
C LEU A 388 -15.04 -17.17 5.31
N THR A 389 -16.28 -16.71 5.24
CA THR A 389 -16.70 -15.58 4.39
C THR A 389 -17.29 -14.44 5.20
N MET A 390 -16.84 -14.25 6.45
CA MET A 390 -17.39 -13.27 7.38
C MET A 390 -16.90 -11.85 7.14
N GLN A 391 -15.66 -11.75 6.66
CA GLN A 391 -15.09 -10.53 6.13
C GLN A 391 -14.42 -10.81 4.80
N ASN A 392 -14.41 -9.81 3.93
CA ASN A 392 -13.44 -9.80 2.85
C ASN A 392 -12.14 -9.20 3.37
N LEU A 393 -11.06 -9.98 3.45
CA LEU A 393 -9.77 -9.50 3.92
C LEU A 393 -9.05 -8.80 2.78
N ASN A 394 -8.56 -7.60 3.03
CA ASN A 394 -7.63 -6.90 2.16
C ASN A 394 -6.24 -6.88 2.80
N VAL A 395 -5.21 -6.75 1.97
CA VAL A 395 -3.83 -6.75 2.43
C VAL A 395 -2.99 -5.68 1.73
N GLN A 396 -2.09 -5.07 2.47
CA GLN A 396 -1.11 -4.13 1.96
C GLN A 396 0.30 -4.49 2.41
N ILE A 397 1.27 -4.23 1.54
CA ILE A 397 2.68 -4.10 1.92
C ILE A 397 3.00 -2.62 1.97
N ILE A 398 3.61 -2.19 3.06
CA ILE A 398 3.88 -0.79 3.39
C ILE A 398 5.39 -0.59 3.53
N GLY A 399 5.87 0.54 3.03
CA GLY A 399 7.26 0.97 3.00
C GLY A 399 7.83 1.25 4.38
N SER A 400 9.12 1.57 4.41
CA SER A 400 9.88 1.72 5.65
C SER A 400 9.57 2.96 6.48
N ASP A 401 8.83 3.91 5.91
CA ASP A 401 8.24 5.06 6.60
C ASP A 401 7.01 4.67 7.45
N GLY A 402 6.50 3.44 7.30
CA GLY A 402 5.30 2.97 7.98
C GLY A 402 4.00 3.55 7.42
N THR A 403 4.03 4.23 6.26
CA THR A 403 2.87 4.91 5.67
C THR A 403 2.72 4.71 4.16
N THR A 404 3.80 4.62 3.40
CA THR A 404 3.75 4.49 1.94
C THR A 404 3.29 3.09 1.55
N VAL A 405 2.13 2.97 0.88
CA VAL A 405 1.65 1.68 0.37
C VAL A 405 2.43 1.28 -0.89
N LEU A 406 3.11 0.14 -0.85
CA LEU A 406 3.89 -0.41 -1.97
C LEU A 406 3.06 -1.32 -2.87
N ALA A 407 2.12 -2.06 -2.27
CA ALA A 407 1.17 -2.91 -3.00
C ALA A 407 -0.10 -3.11 -2.18
N THR A 408 -1.23 -3.32 -2.86
CA THR A 408 -2.54 -3.62 -2.26
C THR A 408 -3.14 -4.85 -2.95
N GLY A 409 -3.58 -5.84 -2.17
CA GLY A 409 -4.38 -6.98 -2.58
C GLY A 409 -5.78 -6.85 -2.00
N ALA A 410 -6.77 -6.71 -2.86
CA ALA A 410 -8.17 -6.47 -2.51
C ALA A 410 -9.12 -6.93 -3.65
N SER A 411 -8.72 -7.99 -4.35
CA SER A 411 -9.35 -8.44 -5.59
C SER A 411 -10.15 -9.72 -5.44
N GLN A 412 -9.85 -10.51 -4.42
CA GLN A 412 -10.49 -11.78 -4.16
C GLN A 412 -11.78 -11.55 -3.37
N PRO A 413 -12.79 -12.41 -3.57
CA PRO A 413 -13.97 -12.41 -2.72
C PRO A 413 -13.66 -13.00 -1.34
N ALA A 414 -14.52 -12.70 -0.37
CA ALA A 414 -14.44 -13.26 0.98
C ALA A 414 -14.29 -14.79 0.95
N GLY A 415 -13.46 -15.31 1.84
CA GLY A 415 -13.12 -16.74 1.93
C GLY A 415 -12.08 -17.24 0.94
N THR A 416 -11.54 -16.36 0.10
CA THR A 416 -10.39 -16.67 -0.76
C THR A 416 -9.16 -15.92 -0.26
N ALA A 417 -7.98 -16.55 -0.37
CA ALA A 417 -6.74 -15.93 0.06
C ALA A 417 -6.35 -14.75 -0.84
N GLU A 418 -5.99 -13.61 -0.25
CA GLU A 418 -5.34 -12.52 -0.97
C GLU A 418 -3.84 -12.82 -1.12
N THR A 419 -3.30 -12.62 -2.31
CA THR A 419 -1.88 -12.83 -2.59
C THR A 419 -1.30 -11.64 -3.34
N LEU A 420 -0.22 -11.10 -2.79
CA LEU A 420 0.65 -10.12 -3.42
C LEU A 420 1.94 -10.83 -3.83
N SER A 421 2.23 -10.86 -5.13
CA SER A 421 3.42 -11.50 -5.69
C SER A 421 4.35 -10.46 -6.30
N GLU A 422 5.64 -10.73 -6.24
CA GLU A 422 6.68 -9.94 -6.90
C GLU A 422 6.71 -8.45 -6.48
N VAL A 423 6.31 -8.16 -5.24
CA VAL A 423 6.26 -6.78 -4.72
C VAL A 423 7.66 -6.27 -4.42
N GLN A 424 8.05 -5.18 -5.07
CA GLN A 424 9.33 -4.53 -4.83
C GLN A 424 9.30 -3.75 -3.51
N LEU A 425 10.21 -4.07 -2.59
CA LEU A 425 10.36 -3.30 -1.36
C LEU A 425 11.37 -2.17 -1.58
N THR A 426 10.88 -1.00 -2.03
CA THR A 426 11.74 0.16 -2.30
C THR A 426 12.29 0.78 -1.01
N GLY A 427 13.54 1.27 -1.07
CA GLY A 427 14.22 1.92 0.07
C GLY A 427 15.34 1.09 0.68
N SER A 428 16.09 1.69 1.61
CA SER A 428 17.23 1.04 2.29
C SER A 428 16.79 -0.21 3.07
N PRO A 429 17.73 -1.14 3.37
CA PRO A 429 17.48 -2.19 4.37
C PRO A 429 16.93 -1.59 5.66
N GLY A 430 15.95 -2.24 6.25
CA GLY A 430 15.21 -1.69 7.38
C GLY A 430 13.88 -2.39 7.61
N ASN A 431 13.04 -1.76 8.43
CA ASN A 431 11.71 -2.24 8.73
C ASN A 431 10.77 -1.97 7.57
N PHE A 432 9.94 -2.96 7.25
CA PHE A 432 8.80 -2.86 6.35
C PHE A 432 7.58 -3.40 7.08
N PHE A 433 6.39 -3.09 6.57
CA PHE A 433 5.16 -3.43 7.25
C PHE A 433 4.20 -4.16 6.34
N ILE A 434 3.38 -5.00 6.96
CA ILE A 434 2.21 -5.62 6.35
C ILE A 434 1.01 -5.06 7.10
N ARG A 435 -0.06 -4.75 6.37
CA ARG A 435 -1.34 -4.39 6.96
C ARG A 435 -2.39 -5.35 6.43
N VAL A 436 -3.07 -6.06 7.31
CA VAL A 436 -4.29 -6.82 7.01
C VAL A 436 -5.45 -5.99 7.52
N TYR A 437 -6.51 -5.83 6.73
CA TYR A 437 -7.63 -4.99 7.13
C TYR A 437 -8.91 -5.44 6.45
N GLU A 438 -10.05 -5.02 6.99
CA GLU A 438 -11.34 -5.30 6.39
C GLU A 438 -11.54 -4.59 5.03
N GLY A 439 -12.11 -5.32 4.08
CA GLY A 439 -12.65 -4.80 2.82
C GLY A 439 -14.17 -4.66 2.83
N SER A 440 -14.83 -5.04 3.92
CA SER A 440 -16.28 -5.00 4.15
C SER A 440 -16.58 -4.47 5.54
N SER A 441 -17.79 -3.95 5.78
CA SER A 441 -18.20 -3.38 7.08
C SER A 441 -18.96 -4.39 7.96
N SER A 442 -18.49 -5.62 8.03
CA SER A 442 -19.10 -6.62 8.91
C SER A 442 -18.58 -6.42 10.33
N SER A 443 -19.41 -6.72 11.34
CA SER A 443 -19.03 -6.59 12.75
C SER A 443 -18.60 -7.92 13.35
N GLN A 444 -18.22 -8.90 12.53
CA GLN A 444 -17.90 -10.27 12.95
C GLN A 444 -16.42 -10.58 12.71
N SER A 445 -15.89 -11.46 13.57
CA SER A 445 -14.50 -11.90 13.49
C SER A 445 -14.24 -12.77 12.25
N GLN A 446 -13.21 -12.43 11.48
CA GLN A 446 -12.66 -13.24 10.41
C GLN A 446 -11.25 -13.67 10.77
N LEU A 447 -11.11 -14.95 11.10
CA LEU A 447 -9.81 -15.55 11.37
C LEU A 447 -8.96 -15.61 10.09
N TYR A 448 -7.65 -15.53 10.23
CA TYR A 448 -6.72 -15.75 9.11
C TYR A 448 -5.36 -16.30 9.56
N THR A 449 -4.57 -16.70 8.57
CA THR A 449 -3.14 -16.99 8.72
C THR A 449 -2.36 -16.19 7.69
N LEU A 450 -1.12 -15.84 8.01
CA LEU A 450 -0.25 -15.03 7.17
C LEU A 450 1.03 -15.79 6.84
N THR A 451 1.38 -15.83 5.55
CA THR A 451 2.67 -16.33 5.07
C THR A 451 3.32 -15.25 4.22
N PHE A 452 4.56 -14.88 4.55
CA PHE A 452 5.32 -13.95 3.72
C PHE A 452 6.74 -14.47 3.47
N THR A 453 7.28 -14.15 2.30
CA THR A 453 8.66 -14.48 1.93
C THR A 453 9.29 -13.26 1.28
N VAL A 454 10.54 -13.01 1.59
CA VAL A 454 11.34 -11.98 0.89
C VAL A 454 12.50 -12.69 0.22
N VAL A 455 12.72 -12.46 -1.06
CA VAL A 455 13.92 -12.91 -1.78
C VAL A 455 14.81 -11.71 -2.06
N SER A 456 16.13 -11.90 -2.13
CA SER A 456 16.98 -10.86 -2.69
C SER A 456 16.79 -10.84 -4.20
N SER A 457 16.35 -9.73 -4.78
CA SER A 457 16.46 -9.57 -6.22
C SER A 457 17.90 -9.19 -6.57
N THR A 458 18.43 -9.74 -7.64
CA THR A 458 19.59 -9.16 -8.34
C THR A 458 19.15 -8.22 -9.46
N ALA A 459 17.84 -8.16 -9.74
CA ALA A 459 17.25 -7.28 -10.74
C ALA A 459 17.03 -5.90 -10.13
N ASP A 460 17.81 -4.94 -10.59
CA ASP A 460 17.56 -3.53 -10.42
C ASP A 460 16.38 -3.12 -11.34
N VAL A 461 15.41 -2.44 -10.76
CA VAL A 461 14.20 -1.96 -11.45
C VAL A 461 14.01 -0.45 -11.29
N THR A 462 14.98 0.23 -10.67
CA THR A 462 14.92 1.67 -10.46
C THR A 462 15.56 2.39 -11.62
N THR A 463 14.90 3.42 -12.15
CA THR A 463 15.46 4.25 -13.22
C THR A 463 16.52 5.20 -12.66
N PRO A 464 17.54 5.58 -13.45
CA PRO A 464 18.47 6.65 -13.08
C PRO A 464 17.76 7.96 -12.66
N THR A 465 18.39 8.72 -11.78
CA THR A 465 17.87 10.04 -11.30
C THR A 465 18.73 11.18 -11.85
N PRO A 466 18.16 12.29 -12.37
CA PRO A 466 16.74 12.65 -12.34
C PRO A 466 15.86 11.92 -13.36
N ASN A 467 14.60 11.68 -12.99
CA ASN A 467 13.55 11.13 -13.86
C ASN A 467 12.28 12.00 -13.76
N PRO A 468 11.83 12.70 -14.84
CA PRO A 468 12.43 12.71 -16.18
C PRO A 468 13.82 13.37 -16.19
N LEU A 469 14.63 13.02 -17.19
CA LEU A 469 15.94 13.65 -17.40
C LEU A 469 15.77 15.14 -17.71
N THR A 470 16.78 15.97 -17.43
CA THR A 470 16.79 17.42 -17.73
C THR A 470 17.99 17.84 -18.58
N TRP A 471 17.94 19.02 -19.19
CA TRP A 471 19.07 19.62 -19.92
C TRP A 471 19.98 20.39 -18.96
N ALA A 472 21.30 20.18 -19.06
CA ALA A 472 22.30 21.06 -18.44
C ALA A 472 22.62 22.25 -19.36
N SER A 473 22.64 22.00 -20.67
CA SER A 473 22.62 23.01 -21.71
C SER A 473 21.63 22.56 -22.78
N ASP A 474 20.64 23.40 -23.05
CA ASP A 474 19.68 23.19 -24.13
C ASP A 474 20.41 23.04 -25.48
N PRO A 475 19.83 22.29 -26.44
CA PRO A 475 20.30 22.27 -27.82
C PRO A 475 20.51 23.68 -28.39
N ALA A 476 21.70 23.93 -28.91
CA ALA A 476 22.10 25.21 -29.48
C ALA A 476 22.95 25.02 -30.75
N PRO A 477 22.85 25.92 -31.75
CA PRO A 477 23.70 25.87 -32.92
C PRO A 477 25.16 26.01 -32.55
N LEU A 478 25.99 25.10 -33.08
CA LEU A 478 27.43 25.19 -33.03
C LEU A 478 27.98 25.79 -34.33
N SER A 479 27.39 25.41 -35.47
CA SER A 479 27.77 25.90 -36.79
C SER A 479 26.57 25.91 -37.76
N ALA A 480 26.84 26.11 -39.04
CA ALA A 480 25.81 26.00 -40.08
C ALA A 480 25.36 24.53 -40.29
N THR A 481 26.14 23.57 -39.80
CA THR A 481 25.90 22.14 -40.03
C THR A 481 25.90 21.32 -38.75
N GLU A 482 25.97 21.96 -37.57
CA GLU A 482 26.11 21.27 -36.29
C GLU A 482 25.27 21.94 -35.18
N ILE A 483 24.68 21.12 -34.33
CA ILE A 483 24.00 21.51 -33.08
C ILE A 483 24.65 20.73 -31.94
N THR A 484 24.90 21.40 -30.81
CA THR A 484 25.43 20.77 -29.59
C THR A 484 24.41 20.85 -28.46
N MET A 485 24.37 19.82 -27.62
CA MET A 485 23.45 19.71 -26.48
C MET A 485 24.08 18.93 -25.33
N THR A 486 23.70 19.24 -24.09
CA THR A 486 24.23 18.57 -22.90
C THR A 486 23.11 18.21 -21.92
N ALA A 487 22.93 16.93 -21.63
CA ALA A 487 22.02 16.47 -20.58
C ALA A 487 22.62 16.70 -19.18
N THR A 488 21.77 16.85 -18.16
CA THR A 488 22.24 16.79 -16.77
C THR A 488 22.80 15.41 -16.44
N THR A 489 23.82 15.35 -15.59
CA THR A 489 24.35 14.08 -15.09
C THR A 489 23.26 13.35 -14.29
N ALA A 490 22.90 12.17 -14.75
CA ALA A 490 22.07 11.21 -14.04
C ALA A 490 22.92 10.19 -13.29
N THR A 491 22.42 9.74 -12.14
CA THR A 491 23.08 8.76 -11.28
C THR A 491 22.17 7.58 -11.01
N ASP A 492 22.76 6.39 -10.97
CA ASP A 492 22.12 5.17 -10.50
C ASP A 492 23.04 4.46 -9.49
N VAL A 493 22.49 4.05 -8.35
CA VAL A 493 23.27 3.46 -7.25
C VAL A 493 23.37 1.93 -7.39
N ALA A 494 22.39 1.30 -8.04
CA ALA A 494 22.25 -0.15 -8.08
C ALA A 494 22.95 -0.76 -9.31
N SER A 495 22.87 -0.11 -10.47
CA SER A 495 23.46 -0.61 -11.73
C SER A 495 24.21 0.46 -12.54
N PRO A 496 25.29 1.08 -12.00
CA PRO A 496 26.16 1.96 -12.77
C PRO A 496 26.98 1.17 -13.83
N PRO A 497 27.45 1.80 -14.91
CA PRO A 497 27.30 3.23 -15.26
C PRO A 497 25.98 3.59 -15.96
N VAL A 498 25.58 4.86 -15.83
CA VAL A 498 24.46 5.43 -16.59
C VAL A 498 24.90 5.80 -18.00
N GLU A 499 24.06 5.51 -19.00
CA GLU A 499 24.22 5.91 -20.40
C GLU A 499 23.08 6.82 -20.85
N TYR A 500 23.34 7.64 -21.86
CA TYR A 500 22.44 8.67 -22.39
C TYR A 500 22.15 8.40 -23.87
N GLN A 501 20.94 8.72 -24.28
CA GLN A 501 20.53 8.75 -25.68
C GLN A 501 19.90 10.12 -25.98
N PHE A 502 20.33 10.72 -27.08
CA PHE A 502 19.78 11.95 -27.64
C PHE A 502 18.97 11.57 -28.88
N ASP A 503 17.72 11.99 -28.90
CA ASP A 503 16.70 11.57 -29.87
C ASP A 503 16.33 12.79 -30.71
N PHE A 504 16.60 12.70 -32.01
CA PHE A 504 16.13 13.63 -33.02
C PHE A 504 14.68 13.29 -33.35
N THR A 505 13.78 14.23 -33.07
CA THR A 505 12.34 13.99 -33.27
C THR A 505 11.86 14.46 -34.63
N THR A 506 12.22 15.69 -35.02
CA THR A 506 11.75 16.35 -36.24
C THR A 506 12.66 17.50 -36.64
N GLY A 507 12.74 17.82 -37.94
CA GLY A 507 13.47 18.98 -38.46
C GLY A 507 12.92 19.45 -39.81
N SER A 508 13.34 20.63 -40.28
CA SER A 508 12.90 21.22 -41.56
C SER A 508 13.79 20.91 -42.77
N GLY A 509 14.99 20.36 -42.54
CA GLY A 509 15.95 19.99 -43.58
C GLY A 509 16.26 18.50 -43.57
N THR A 510 17.09 18.05 -44.51
CA THR A 510 17.71 16.72 -44.41
C THR A 510 18.81 16.72 -43.34
N GLY A 511 19.14 15.54 -42.81
CA GLY A 511 20.00 15.39 -41.63
C GLY A 511 19.16 15.19 -40.37
N GLY A 512 19.76 15.43 -39.21
CA GLY A 512 19.15 15.13 -37.91
C GLY A 512 19.29 13.65 -37.59
N THR A 513 20.09 13.30 -36.59
CA THR A 513 20.32 11.91 -36.20
C THR A 513 20.12 11.65 -34.72
N ASP A 514 19.67 10.43 -34.41
CA ASP A 514 19.68 9.93 -33.05
C ASP A 514 21.10 9.53 -32.67
N SER A 515 21.51 9.83 -31.44
CA SER A 515 22.73 9.25 -30.91
C SER A 515 22.52 7.75 -30.63
N ALA A 516 23.61 6.98 -30.71
CA ALA A 516 23.67 5.72 -29.98
C ALA A 516 23.64 5.99 -28.46
N TRP A 517 23.42 4.95 -27.66
CA TRP A 517 23.65 5.05 -26.22
C TRP A 517 25.13 5.34 -25.95
N GLN A 518 25.41 6.33 -25.12
CA GLN A 518 26.76 6.80 -24.81
C GLN A 518 26.91 7.19 -23.33
N THR A 519 28.10 7.10 -22.78
CA THR A 519 28.37 7.55 -21.39
C THR A 519 28.54 9.07 -21.28
N SER A 520 28.84 9.75 -22.38
CA SER A 520 28.94 11.20 -22.45
C SER A 520 27.57 11.86 -22.29
N THR A 521 27.49 12.88 -21.46
CA THR A 521 26.32 13.75 -21.35
C THR A 521 26.22 14.77 -22.49
N VAL A 522 27.22 14.85 -23.37
CA VAL A 522 27.30 15.81 -24.48
C VAL A 522 27.11 15.07 -25.81
N TYR A 523 26.25 15.63 -26.66
CA TYR A 523 26.07 15.18 -28.04
C TYR A 523 26.22 16.36 -29.00
N ILE A 524 26.85 16.09 -30.15
CA ILE A 524 26.94 17.01 -31.29
C ILE A 524 26.32 16.25 -32.46
N ASP A 525 25.22 16.78 -32.98
CA ASP A 525 24.61 16.28 -34.22
C ASP A 525 25.19 17.09 -35.37
N ASP A 526 25.82 16.41 -36.32
CA ASP A 526 26.53 16.99 -37.46
C ASP A 526 25.82 16.67 -38.80
N GLY A 527 26.38 17.17 -39.91
CA GLY A 527 25.80 16.95 -41.24
C GLY A 527 24.42 17.61 -41.44
N LEU A 528 24.07 18.57 -40.60
CA LEU A 528 22.82 19.33 -40.69
C LEU A 528 22.85 20.32 -41.85
N GLN A 529 21.68 20.72 -42.33
CA GLN A 529 21.57 21.76 -43.34
C GLN A 529 21.55 23.15 -42.69
N PRO A 530 22.23 24.15 -43.29
CA PRO A 530 22.18 25.53 -42.82
C PRO A 530 20.76 26.11 -42.79
N ASN A 531 20.53 27.06 -41.89
CA ASN A 531 19.28 27.82 -41.75
C ASN A 531 18.02 26.94 -41.69
N ASN A 532 18.09 25.83 -40.96
CA ASN A 532 16.98 24.92 -40.68
C ASN A 532 16.73 24.80 -39.18
N PHE A 533 15.65 24.14 -38.77
CA PHE A 533 15.38 23.80 -37.37
C PHE A 533 15.46 22.29 -37.14
N TYR A 534 15.87 21.90 -35.94
CA TYR A 534 15.94 20.52 -35.47
C TYR A 534 15.46 20.44 -34.02
N ASN A 535 14.69 19.41 -33.69
CA ASN A 535 14.08 19.22 -32.38
C ASN A 535 14.67 17.98 -31.69
N TYR A 536 15.21 18.17 -30.49
CA TYR A 536 15.86 17.09 -29.73
C TYR A 536 15.23 16.90 -28.35
N ARG A 537 15.25 15.66 -27.87
CA ARG A 537 15.00 15.26 -26.48
C ARG A 537 16.05 14.23 -26.05
N ALA A 538 16.27 14.04 -24.76
CA ALA A 538 17.24 13.07 -24.26
C ALA A 538 16.64 12.20 -23.14
N ARG A 539 17.17 11.00 -22.95
CA ARG A 539 16.85 10.13 -21.81
C ARG A 539 18.09 9.36 -21.37
N ALA A 540 18.06 8.81 -20.16
CA ALA A 540 19.14 8.02 -19.60
C ALA A 540 18.67 6.59 -19.30
N ARG A 541 19.63 5.65 -19.23
CA ARG A 541 19.43 4.27 -18.79
C ARG A 541 20.55 3.81 -17.84
N ASP A 542 20.26 2.82 -17.02
CA ASP A 542 21.25 2.11 -16.20
C ASP A 542 21.80 0.86 -16.92
N GLN A 543 22.55 0.00 -16.23
CA GLN A 543 23.00 -1.33 -16.70
C GLN A 543 22.15 -2.51 -16.17
N ALA A 544 20.94 -2.26 -15.68
CA ALA A 544 20.05 -3.34 -15.26
C ALA A 544 19.67 -4.23 -16.46
N VAL A 545 19.19 -5.46 -16.20
CA VAL A 545 18.71 -6.37 -17.25
C VAL A 545 17.26 -6.80 -16.95
N PRO A 546 16.26 -6.28 -17.70
CA PRO A 546 16.36 -5.25 -18.75
C PRO A 546 16.75 -3.87 -18.18
N ASN A 547 17.33 -2.99 -19.02
CA ASN A 547 17.72 -1.64 -18.57
C ASN A 547 16.49 -0.84 -18.12
N ASN A 548 16.61 -0.05 -17.06
CA ASN A 548 15.60 0.91 -16.65
C ASN A 548 15.87 2.28 -17.29
N LEU A 549 14.85 2.91 -17.87
CA LEU A 549 14.98 4.16 -18.63
C LEU A 549 14.25 5.30 -17.93
N THR A 550 14.87 6.48 -17.91
CA THR A 550 14.18 7.71 -17.48
C THR A 550 13.11 8.12 -18.50
N GLY A 551 12.18 8.96 -18.06
CA GLY A 551 11.41 9.81 -18.97
C GLY A 551 12.34 10.74 -19.76
N TYR A 552 11.88 11.15 -20.95
CA TYR A 552 12.60 12.09 -21.80
C TYR A 552 12.62 13.50 -21.18
N THR A 553 13.67 14.26 -21.48
CA THR A 553 13.69 15.72 -21.31
C THR A 553 12.56 16.38 -22.12
N SER A 554 12.26 17.65 -21.83
CA SER A 554 11.46 18.47 -22.73
C SER A 554 12.12 18.56 -24.11
N THR A 555 11.32 18.42 -25.17
CA THR A 555 11.79 18.63 -26.54
C THR A 555 12.14 20.10 -26.76
N ILE A 556 13.37 20.37 -27.19
CA ILE A 556 13.86 21.72 -27.49
C ILE A 556 14.12 21.85 -28.99
N ASN A 557 13.65 22.96 -29.57
CA ASN A 557 13.94 23.36 -30.93
C ASN A 557 15.24 24.16 -30.97
N SER A 558 16.16 23.79 -31.85
CA SER A 558 17.37 24.56 -32.11
C SER A 558 17.52 24.83 -33.61
N PRO A 559 17.85 26.06 -34.01
CA PRO A 559 18.20 26.35 -35.40
C PRO A 559 19.66 25.94 -35.67
N THR A 560 20.03 25.83 -36.94
CA THR A 560 21.44 25.92 -37.40
C THR A 560 21.79 27.37 -37.79
N HIS A 561 23.07 27.70 -37.86
CA HIS A 561 23.49 28.96 -38.50
C HIS A 561 23.12 28.96 -39.99
N ILE A 562 22.98 30.15 -40.58
CA ILE A 562 23.01 30.29 -42.04
C ILE A 562 24.47 30.31 -42.51
N GLU A 563 24.70 30.04 -43.80
CA GLU A 563 26.01 30.20 -44.42
C GLU A 563 26.54 31.63 -44.27
N THR A 564 27.82 31.76 -43.94
CA THR A 564 28.49 33.07 -43.88
C THR A 564 28.80 33.54 -45.31
N PRO A 565 28.52 34.80 -45.67
CA PRO A 565 28.91 35.34 -46.97
C PRO A 565 30.41 35.16 -47.23
N ALA A 566 30.77 34.72 -48.43
CA ALA A 566 32.16 34.44 -48.78
C ALA A 566 32.92 35.73 -49.15
N SER A 567 32.28 36.59 -49.93
CA SER A 567 32.85 37.87 -50.39
C SER A 567 31.73 38.84 -50.79
N ILE A 568 32.14 40.03 -51.22
CA ILE A 568 31.28 40.99 -51.90
C ILE A 568 31.66 41.07 -53.38
N SER A 569 30.66 41.03 -54.25
CA SER A 569 30.78 41.38 -55.67
C SER A 569 29.81 42.50 -56.06
N PHE A 570 30.05 43.09 -57.23
CA PHE A 570 29.31 44.24 -57.72
C PHE A 570 28.67 43.94 -59.07
N GLY A 571 27.42 44.37 -59.24
CA GLY A 571 26.68 44.31 -60.50
C GLY A 571 26.77 45.63 -61.25
N THR A 572 25.60 46.22 -61.53
CA THR A 572 25.53 47.51 -62.22
C THR A 572 26.06 48.63 -61.32
N VAL A 573 27.09 49.31 -61.79
CA VAL A 573 27.67 50.50 -61.13
C VAL A 573 27.38 51.73 -62.02
N THR A 574 26.64 52.70 -61.48
CA THR A 574 26.36 53.99 -62.12
C THR A 574 26.99 55.12 -61.32
N GLY A 575 26.96 56.35 -61.85
CA GLY A 575 27.46 57.51 -61.10
C GLY A 575 26.75 57.74 -59.76
N THR A 576 25.55 57.19 -59.56
CA THR A 576 24.75 57.39 -58.34
C THR A 576 24.24 56.11 -57.68
N SER A 577 24.62 54.94 -58.17
CA SER A 577 24.18 53.66 -57.59
C SER A 577 25.18 52.53 -57.74
N ILE A 578 25.21 51.62 -56.77
CA ILE A 578 25.97 50.37 -56.81
C ILE A 578 25.04 49.22 -56.46
N GLU A 579 24.92 48.24 -57.35
CA GLU A 579 24.33 46.94 -57.04
C GLU A 579 25.38 46.05 -56.36
N VAL A 580 25.09 45.60 -55.15
CA VAL A 580 26.01 44.84 -54.28
C VAL A 580 25.43 43.45 -54.04
N PHE A 581 26.28 42.42 -54.17
CA PHE A 581 25.93 41.04 -53.89
C PHE A 581 26.75 40.50 -52.72
N ALA A 582 26.10 39.73 -51.86
CA ALA A 582 26.77 38.85 -50.92
C ALA A 582 27.02 37.52 -51.65
N ASP A 583 28.28 37.21 -51.93
CA ASP A 583 28.63 36.01 -52.68
C ASP A 583 28.51 34.78 -51.79
N GLY A 584 27.86 33.74 -52.30
CA GLY A 584 27.68 32.47 -51.61
C GLY A 584 26.45 31.73 -52.09
N THR A 585 26.28 30.52 -51.57
CA THR A 585 25.04 29.75 -51.71
C THR A 585 24.37 29.75 -50.34
N PHE A 586 23.17 30.32 -50.26
CA PHE A 586 22.46 30.46 -48.99
C PHE A 586 21.18 29.64 -48.96
N THR A 587 20.96 28.92 -47.87
CA THR A 587 19.80 28.06 -47.70
C THR A 587 18.62 28.84 -47.10
N ASN A 588 17.39 28.54 -47.56
CA ASN A 588 16.13 29.11 -47.04
C ASN A 588 16.07 30.65 -47.04
N ILE A 589 16.52 31.28 -48.13
CA ILE A 589 16.43 32.74 -48.31
C ILE A 589 14.96 33.21 -48.25
N GLY A 590 14.71 34.33 -47.58
CA GLY A 590 13.36 34.92 -47.46
C GLY A 590 12.45 34.24 -46.43
N PHE A 591 12.97 33.28 -45.66
CA PHE A 591 12.23 32.62 -44.59
C PHE A 591 12.25 33.45 -43.29
N ILE A 592 11.08 33.96 -42.86
CA ILE A 592 10.89 34.71 -41.61
C ILE A 592 11.91 35.86 -41.46
N SER A 593 12.89 35.74 -40.55
CA SER A 593 13.87 36.79 -40.26
C SER A 593 15.16 36.62 -41.04
N THR A 594 15.30 35.57 -41.87
CA THR A 594 16.50 35.36 -42.69
C THR A 594 16.80 36.61 -43.50
N GLY A 595 18.04 37.08 -43.43
CA GLY A 595 18.43 38.30 -44.10
C GLY A 595 19.93 38.51 -44.17
N PHE A 596 20.29 39.59 -44.87
CA PHE A 596 21.65 40.00 -45.14
C PHE A 596 21.82 41.46 -44.73
N PHE A 597 22.95 41.78 -44.11
CA PHE A 597 23.31 43.12 -43.72
C PHE A 597 24.56 43.54 -44.48
N PHE A 598 24.40 44.52 -45.35
CA PHE A 598 25.49 45.11 -46.13
C PHE A 598 25.97 46.36 -45.41
N GLU A 599 27.09 46.28 -44.70
CA GLU A 599 27.71 47.45 -44.10
C GLU A 599 28.49 48.21 -45.18
N MET A 600 28.35 49.54 -45.24
CA MET A 600 29.08 50.38 -46.19
C MET A 600 29.87 51.49 -45.51
N THR A 601 31.05 51.81 -46.06
CA THR A 601 31.90 52.92 -45.61
C THR A 601 32.47 53.70 -46.82
N PRO A 602 32.35 55.05 -46.86
CA PRO A 602 31.58 55.89 -45.94
C PRO A 602 30.07 55.68 -46.11
N ALA A 603 29.29 55.97 -45.06
CA ALA A 603 27.83 55.87 -45.14
C ALA A 603 27.26 56.95 -46.08
N ALA A 604 26.52 56.53 -47.11
CA ALA A 604 25.91 57.41 -48.09
C ALA A 604 24.65 56.77 -48.70
N GLY A 605 23.76 57.60 -49.23
CA GLY A 605 22.60 57.11 -49.98
C GLY A 605 21.60 56.29 -49.16
N SER A 606 20.89 55.38 -49.84
CA SER A 606 19.93 54.44 -49.25
C SER A 606 20.10 53.03 -49.82
N GLY A 607 19.90 51.98 -49.01
CA GLY A 607 19.95 50.57 -49.45
C GLY A 607 21.04 49.71 -48.77
N ALA A 608 22.02 50.33 -48.12
CA ALA A 608 22.99 49.66 -47.26
C ALA A 608 22.83 50.11 -45.79
N ASN A 609 23.60 49.49 -44.88
CA ASN A 609 23.49 49.63 -43.43
C ASN A 609 22.10 49.28 -42.87
N THR A 610 21.37 48.41 -43.57
CA THR A 610 20.07 47.87 -43.17
C THR A 610 20.01 46.38 -43.50
N TRP A 611 19.15 45.64 -42.79
CA TRP A 611 18.85 44.26 -43.13
C TRP A 611 17.94 44.20 -44.35
N VAL A 612 18.29 43.34 -45.31
CA VAL A 612 17.49 43.01 -46.49
C VAL A 612 17.22 41.51 -46.56
N GLY A 613 16.11 41.11 -47.19
CA GLY A 613 15.70 39.69 -47.26
C GLY A 613 16.40 38.86 -48.34
N THR A 614 17.20 39.49 -49.20
CA THR A 614 17.88 38.88 -50.35
C THR A 614 19.38 39.07 -50.26
N PRO A 615 20.20 38.18 -50.85
CA PRO A 615 21.68 38.30 -50.86
C PRO A 615 22.17 39.39 -51.83
N THR A 616 21.33 40.39 -52.10
CA THR A 616 21.61 41.51 -52.99
C THR A 616 20.89 42.75 -52.49
N THR A 617 21.52 43.90 -52.69
CA THR A 617 20.92 45.22 -52.48
C THR A 617 21.44 46.21 -53.51
N THR A 618 20.60 47.18 -53.89
CA THR A 618 21.03 48.32 -54.70
C THR A 618 21.13 49.55 -53.82
N VAL A 619 22.33 50.08 -53.67
CA VAL A 619 22.57 51.34 -52.96
C VAL A 619 22.42 52.48 -53.95
N THR A 620 21.55 53.45 -53.66
CA THR A 620 21.24 54.60 -54.53
C THR A 620 21.54 55.91 -53.82
N GLY A 621 21.69 57.01 -54.57
CA GLY A 621 22.01 58.32 -54.00
C GLY A 621 23.50 58.49 -53.65
N LEU A 622 24.37 57.79 -54.38
CA LEU A 622 25.82 57.88 -54.23
C LEU A 622 26.37 59.08 -54.98
N THR A 623 27.51 59.59 -54.50
CA THR A 623 28.25 60.67 -55.17
C THR A 623 29.18 60.10 -56.25
N PRO A 624 29.15 60.62 -57.50
CA PRO A 624 30.06 60.19 -58.57
C PRO A 624 31.54 60.31 -58.18
N GLY A 625 32.38 59.41 -58.70
CA GLY A 625 33.83 59.40 -58.44
C GLY A 625 34.27 58.96 -57.03
N VAL A 626 33.36 58.52 -56.16
CA VAL A 626 33.68 58.07 -54.79
C VAL A 626 33.82 56.55 -54.72
N THR A 627 34.83 56.07 -53.99
CA THR A 627 34.98 54.66 -53.63
C THR A 627 34.21 54.35 -52.35
N TYR A 628 33.32 53.35 -52.43
CA TYR A 628 32.60 52.80 -51.27
C TYR A 628 33.07 51.38 -51.01
N THR A 629 33.35 51.07 -49.74
CA THR A 629 33.73 49.74 -49.28
C THR A 629 32.55 49.07 -48.61
N PHE A 630 32.38 47.77 -48.87
CA PHE A 630 31.26 46.96 -48.40
C PHE A 630 31.75 45.68 -47.75
N ARG A 631 31.07 45.24 -46.68
CA ARG A 631 31.16 43.87 -46.14
C ARG A 631 29.76 43.38 -45.78
N ALA A 632 29.52 42.08 -45.89
CA ALA A 632 28.22 41.47 -45.60
C ALA A 632 28.30 40.47 -44.45
N LYS A 633 27.22 40.41 -43.68
CA LYS A 633 26.90 39.28 -42.79
C LYS A 633 25.47 38.81 -43.06
N ALA A 634 25.17 37.57 -42.74
CA ALA A 634 23.84 37.00 -42.84
C ALA A 634 23.25 36.74 -41.45
N ARG A 635 21.95 36.47 -41.38
CA ARG A 635 21.30 35.92 -40.19
C ARG A 635 20.31 34.84 -40.57
N ASN A 636 20.18 33.83 -39.70
CA ASN A 636 19.20 32.77 -39.88
C ASN A 636 17.76 33.25 -39.56
N TRP A 637 16.78 32.36 -39.67
CA TRP A 637 15.36 32.66 -39.45
C TRP A 637 15.01 33.09 -38.01
N THR A 638 15.87 32.77 -37.03
CA THR A 638 15.79 33.21 -35.62
C THR A 638 16.58 34.48 -35.32
N SER A 639 17.15 35.14 -36.34
CA SER A 639 18.02 36.32 -36.22
C SER A 639 19.41 36.07 -35.61
N LEU A 640 19.90 34.83 -35.65
CA LEU A 640 21.28 34.52 -35.27
C LEU A 640 22.23 34.89 -36.41
N GLU A 641 23.15 35.81 -36.13
CA GLU A 641 24.00 36.45 -37.13
C GLU A 641 25.32 35.70 -37.35
N THR A 642 25.81 35.74 -38.60
CA THR A 642 27.15 35.28 -38.95
C THR A 642 28.19 36.39 -38.67
N PRO A 643 29.49 36.04 -38.65
CA PRO A 643 30.54 37.03 -38.84
C PRO A 643 30.40 37.77 -40.18
N PHE A 644 31.09 38.91 -40.31
CA PHE A 644 31.24 39.61 -41.58
C PHE A 644 32.24 38.90 -42.49
N CYS A 645 31.99 38.94 -43.81
CA CYS A 645 32.99 38.62 -44.82
C CYS A 645 34.08 39.70 -44.91
N ASP A 646 35.14 39.40 -45.65
CA ASP A 646 36.16 40.39 -45.98
C ASP A 646 35.56 41.54 -46.82
N PRO A 647 35.99 42.79 -46.59
CA PRO A 647 35.46 43.94 -47.30
C PRO A 647 35.95 44.02 -48.76
N ASN A 648 35.10 44.49 -49.67
CA ASN A 648 35.46 44.82 -51.06
C ASN A 648 34.97 46.23 -51.44
N GLY A 649 35.63 46.92 -52.36
CA GLY A 649 35.32 48.29 -52.75
C GLY A 649 34.95 48.47 -54.21
N ALA A 650 34.03 49.39 -54.50
CA ALA A 650 33.69 49.83 -55.85
C ALA A 650 33.67 51.37 -55.93
N THR A 651 34.15 51.90 -57.05
CA THR A 651 34.14 53.34 -57.35
C THR A 651 33.03 53.64 -58.33
N THR A 652 32.10 54.54 -57.96
CA THR A 652 31.06 55.01 -58.89
C THR A 652 31.71 55.76 -60.06
N PRO A 653 31.35 55.48 -61.32
CA PRO A 653 31.79 56.25 -62.46
C PRO A 653 31.60 57.74 -62.24
N GLY A 654 32.55 58.52 -62.73
CA GLY A 654 32.33 59.93 -62.92
C GLY A 654 31.09 60.20 -63.79
N GLY A 655 30.28 61.22 -63.45
CA GLY A 655 29.36 61.81 -64.44
C GLY A 655 30.08 62.15 -65.75
N THR A 656 29.37 62.12 -66.88
CA THR A 656 29.96 62.53 -68.17
C THR A 656 30.28 64.02 -68.11
N CYS A 657 31.54 64.38 -68.35
CA CYS A 657 31.92 65.78 -68.42
C CYS A 657 31.37 66.41 -69.71
N SER A 658 30.55 67.47 -69.57
CA SER A 658 29.98 68.18 -70.71
C SER A 658 30.94 69.23 -71.27
N LEU A 659 31.79 69.79 -70.42
CA LEU A 659 32.84 70.76 -70.74
C LEU A 659 34.06 70.50 -69.85
N GLU A 660 35.16 70.01 -70.43
CA GLU A 660 36.40 69.76 -69.68
C GLU A 660 36.85 71.02 -68.95
N GLY A 661 37.15 70.87 -67.66
CA GLY A 661 37.45 71.95 -66.73
C GLY A 661 36.24 72.59 -66.01
N ASP A 662 35.00 72.41 -66.47
CA ASP A 662 33.81 72.94 -65.76
C ASP A 662 33.45 72.02 -64.59
N VAL A 663 34.13 72.24 -63.46
CA VAL A 663 34.01 71.38 -62.27
C VAL A 663 32.83 71.82 -61.40
N ASN A 664 32.33 73.05 -61.50
CA ASN A 664 31.17 73.49 -60.72
C ASN A 664 29.81 73.25 -61.43
N ASN A 665 29.84 72.77 -62.68
CA ASN A 665 28.68 72.45 -63.52
C ASN A 665 27.79 73.66 -63.85
N ASP A 666 28.37 74.85 -63.97
CA ASP A 666 27.67 76.08 -64.35
C ASP A 666 27.64 76.32 -65.86
N THR A 667 28.18 75.37 -66.64
CA THR A 667 28.33 75.36 -68.11
C THR A 667 29.43 76.29 -68.64
N VAL A 668 30.24 76.90 -67.78
CA VAL A 668 31.28 77.86 -68.14
C VAL A 668 32.57 77.57 -67.39
N LEU A 669 33.61 77.15 -68.11
CA LEU A 669 34.96 77.09 -67.53
C LEU A 669 35.42 78.50 -67.13
N ASN A 670 35.63 78.76 -65.83
CA ASN A 670 36.11 80.03 -65.31
C ASN A 670 36.81 79.87 -63.95
N ALA A 671 37.27 80.98 -63.35
CA ALA A 671 38.00 80.93 -62.08
C ALA A 671 37.22 80.26 -60.92
N SER A 672 35.89 80.16 -61.03
CA SER A 672 35.03 79.49 -60.06
C SER A 672 35.23 77.96 -60.04
N ASP A 673 35.78 77.37 -61.11
CA ASP A 673 36.05 75.93 -61.20
C ASP A 673 37.31 75.50 -60.46
N ILE A 674 38.24 76.43 -60.21
CA ILE A 674 39.56 76.13 -59.62
C ILE A 674 39.42 75.40 -58.28
N ALA A 675 38.50 75.86 -57.43
CA ALA A 675 38.30 75.27 -56.12
C ALA A 675 37.72 73.85 -56.22
N GLY A 676 36.81 73.61 -57.17
CA GLY A 676 36.28 72.28 -57.47
C GLY A 676 37.36 71.36 -58.03
N PHE A 677 38.14 71.85 -59.01
CA PHE A 677 39.26 71.12 -59.63
C PHE A 677 40.26 70.64 -58.58
N VAL A 678 40.69 71.54 -57.69
CA VAL A 678 41.62 71.19 -56.60
C VAL A 678 41.00 70.18 -55.64
N ARG A 679 39.74 70.36 -55.24
CA ARG A 679 39.06 69.40 -54.36
C ARG A 679 39.00 68.01 -54.99
N CYS A 680 38.64 67.93 -56.26
CA CYS A 680 38.55 66.67 -57.00
C CYS A 680 39.91 65.97 -57.15
N LYS A 681 40.98 66.70 -57.49
CA LYS A 681 42.33 66.12 -57.56
C LYS A 681 42.90 65.68 -56.21
N LEU A 682 42.44 66.31 -55.13
CA LEU A 682 42.83 65.95 -53.76
C LEU A 682 41.88 64.94 -53.10
N GLY A 683 40.84 64.46 -53.79
CA GLY A 683 39.85 63.53 -53.25
C GLY A 683 38.99 64.11 -52.11
N THR A 684 38.82 65.43 -52.09
CA THR A 684 38.04 66.19 -51.08
C THR A 684 36.80 66.85 -51.67
N GLN A 685 36.24 66.24 -52.71
CA GLN A 685 35.09 66.77 -53.44
C GLN A 685 33.85 66.97 -52.58
N ILE A 686 33.09 68.02 -52.90
CA ILE A 686 31.75 68.25 -52.38
C ILE A 686 30.71 67.80 -53.42
N PRO A 687 29.44 67.55 -53.03
CA PRO A 687 28.42 67.04 -53.96
C PRO A 687 28.15 67.89 -55.21
N ALA A 688 28.54 69.17 -55.19
CA ALA A 688 28.43 70.08 -56.33
C ALA A 688 29.57 69.95 -57.36
N ASP A 689 30.66 69.24 -57.02
CA ASP A 689 31.82 69.13 -57.89
C ASP A 689 31.62 68.01 -58.94
N GLN A 690 31.68 68.37 -60.22
CA GLN A 690 31.82 67.44 -61.35
C GLN A 690 33.29 67.05 -61.52
N CYS A 691 33.82 66.28 -60.58
CA CYS A 691 35.19 65.77 -60.65
C CYS A 691 35.62 65.09 -61.95
N PRO A 692 34.73 64.48 -62.75
CA PRO A 692 35.11 63.96 -64.06
C PRO A 692 35.54 65.06 -65.02
N CYS A 693 35.08 66.29 -64.85
CA CYS A 693 35.55 67.46 -65.59
C CYS A 693 36.92 67.96 -65.12
N SER A 694 37.45 67.46 -64.01
CA SER A 694 38.83 67.73 -63.61
C SER A 694 39.82 66.73 -64.20
N ASP A 695 39.37 65.60 -64.75
CA ASP A 695 40.19 64.61 -65.40
C ASP A 695 40.30 64.99 -66.89
N MET A 696 41.39 65.68 -67.27
CA MET A 696 41.59 66.20 -68.63
C MET A 696 41.99 65.09 -69.61
N GLY A 697 41.57 63.85 -69.34
CA GLY A 697 41.70 62.68 -70.21
C GLY A 697 43.09 62.03 -70.26
N ASN A 698 44.06 62.51 -69.49
CA ASN A 698 45.47 62.12 -69.65
C ASN A 698 46.02 61.23 -68.53
N GLY A 699 45.33 61.12 -67.40
CA GLY A 699 45.70 60.24 -66.29
C GLY A 699 46.98 60.64 -65.53
N ASP A 700 47.45 61.88 -65.68
CA ASP A 700 48.58 62.46 -64.94
C ASP A 700 48.18 63.79 -64.30
N LEU A 701 48.37 63.91 -62.99
CA LEU A 701 47.95 65.08 -62.21
C LEU A 701 48.61 66.38 -62.70
N GLN A 702 49.88 66.34 -63.08
CA GLN A 702 50.59 67.54 -63.52
C GLN A 702 50.10 67.97 -64.92
N LEU A 703 49.88 67.01 -65.82
CA LEU A 703 49.30 67.28 -67.14
C LEU A 703 47.87 67.82 -67.03
N ASP A 704 47.04 67.26 -66.15
CA ASP A 704 45.69 67.75 -65.92
C ASP A 704 45.70 69.19 -65.36
N ILE A 705 46.63 69.51 -64.46
CA ILE A 705 46.81 70.88 -63.93
C ILE A 705 47.22 71.83 -65.06
N ASP A 706 48.20 71.44 -65.87
CA ASP A 706 48.74 72.29 -66.94
C ASP A 706 47.68 72.56 -68.01
N GLU A 707 46.89 71.54 -68.38
CA GLU A 707 45.79 71.66 -69.34
C GLU A 707 44.61 72.45 -68.78
N PHE A 708 44.24 72.25 -67.52
CA PHE A 708 43.19 73.05 -66.88
C PHE A 708 43.58 74.53 -66.79
N VAL A 709 44.84 74.83 -66.45
CA VAL A 709 45.36 76.20 -66.44
C VAL A 709 45.41 76.78 -67.86
N ALA A 710 45.85 76.02 -68.85
CA ALA A 710 45.86 76.45 -70.24
C ALA A 710 44.44 76.75 -70.76
N ALA A 711 43.47 75.91 -70.42
CA ALA A 711 42.07 76.09 -70.78
C ALA A 711 41.47 77.34 -70.11
N LEU A 712 41.76 77.59 -68.83
CA LEU A 712 41.36 78.82 -68.12
C LEU A 712 41.91 80.10 -68.75
N LEU A 713 43.16 80.06 -69.24
CA LEU A 713 43.83 81.21 -69.83
C LEU A 713 43.45 81.46 -71.30
N ALA A 714 42.83 80.49 -71.97
CA ALA A 714 42.42 80.56 -73.38
C ALA A 714 41.04 81.22 -73.59
N ILE A 715 40.30 81.49 -72.52
CA ILE A 715 38.97 82.11 -72.56
C ILE A 715 39.15 83.63 -72.66
N PRO A 716 38.57 84.30 -73.67
CA PRO A 716 38.80 85.72 -73.95
C PRO A 716 38.21 86.69 -72.90
#